data_AF-A0AA36C4K4-F1
#
_entry.id   AF-A0AA36C4K4-F1
#
_cell.length_a   1.000
_cell.length_b   1.000
_cell.length_c   1.000
_cell.angle_alpha   90.00
_cell.angle_beta   90.00
_cell.angle_gamma   90.00
#
_symmetry.space_group_name_H-M   'P 1'
#
loop_
_entity.id
_entity.type
_entity.pdbx_description
1 polymer ?
#
loop_
_entity_poly.entity_id
_entity_poly.type
_entity_poly.pdbx_seq_one_letter_code
_entity_poly.pdbx_strand_id
1 'polypeptide(L)'
;MQTQREVADHLDMSERNARDVLKALDLDWQTASLDEIRTAYIRDLRGKAAGRGGSQLEQLNRARIDDLQQKSANGRLAYHEKLRSLIPASEAERVLSDWASFANREYLGGLERIIQEIENVQKLTVDRTVATRENLARSLSAAAGKFNPPRDIPTAHYMSTEFYLPAESGVLHGLYDFQYTPYFLGVAAALDDPRVSEVDLMKAAQIGWTWFLIGYLFKFIHNLPRPIMILFAKEKDGKNFHDEKLKFGVTANTEVAKLMPVDVSRTSGNRWDHKTFPGGFLKLVASNSPGNVKSTSSVGLSVVEEPDDTSDDVKGQGDAIALLEERGKRYPGSKMLVGGTPAIKGASKTEARLAQTDCRVLPVICHSCGQAHVLDFAHIKWLDIEEEATPHEIYGRADPETAGYGCPHCGEIWDDYQRKENIRNTVFNAVEAGDPYCGWLNELYACLPGTSLADIVREKLNAEHQASMGNLSLLIKFVNQKQGRAYEYKSDLPEADKLAERAEDYPEMYVPMGGIVVTAGVDVQHDRLAVVMRAWGRGEESWLLYWGEIYGEVVLPDQGVWLDLEKLLFAAIPHACGAKLKVLATSLDTSDGTITQDAAYAFCRKHQRSGVMAIKGASERGNTRDDERREIFSAPRQGVDTDKEQKASKYGLRPYIVGTSRAKDLWIEGRLPLTGDGPGRMHFYKTVRPDYFRQITAEVKAPSRRHHYRKVWQKKAGEPNEGTDCETYALHAARSLKTHLLQEQDWAALDAQIRQGGLFDQPEPVRPEAEANPETQGATPESPPPVEPPISRLLAGELFLGAAVQCVCSPNAGINHGYHPGTSAGPAPSLARCEHEGQPEAKLPDRHPPAGVR
;
A
#
# COMPACT_ATOMS: atom_id res chain seq x y z
N MET A 1 -62.57 -82.37 7.92
CA MET A 1 -61.76 -81.20 8.29
C MET A 1 -61.42 -80.48 7.01
N GLN A 2 -61.75 -79.19 6.94
CA GLN A 2 -61.51 -78.34 5.77
C GLN A 2 -59.99 -78.16 5.61
N THR A 3 -59.46 -78.14 4.40
CA THR A 3 -58.01 -77.95 4.18
C THR A 3 -57.66 -76.47 4.03
N GLN A 4 -56.41 -76.11 4.34
CA GLN A 4 -55.94 -74.73 4.17
C GLN A 4 -56.08 -74.21 2.72
N ARG A 5 -55.99 -75.12 1.74
CA ARG A 5 -56.25 -74.85 0.32
C ARG A 5 -57.72 -74.49 0.06
N GLU A 6 -58.65 -75.21 0.67
CA GLU A 6 -60.09 -74.90 0.57
C GLU A 6 -60.42 -73.53 1.17
N VAL A 7 -59.76 -73.13 2.26
CA VAL A 7 -59.91 -71.78 2.83
C VAL A 7 -59.34 -70.71 1.89
N ALA A 8 -58.18 -70.98 1.28
CA ALA A 8 -57.55 -70.07 0.34
C ALA A 8 -58.40 -69.85 -0.92
N ASP A 9 -58.93 -70.94 -1.49
CA ASP A 9 -59.86 -70.90 -2.62
C ASP A 9 -61.18 -70.18 -2.23
N HIS A 10 -61.67 -70.39 -1.00
CA HIS A 10 -62.91 -69.74 -0.52
C HIS A 10 -62.78 -68.23 -0.30
N LEU A 11 -61.58 -67.76 0.08
CA LEU A 11 -61.28 -66.33 0.24
C LEU A 11 -60.69 -65.70 -1.04
N ASP A 12 -60.65 -66.45 -2.15
CA ASP A 12 -60.09 -66.05 -3.45
C ASP A 12 -58.66 -65.48 -3.35
N MET A 13 -57.77 -66.22 -2.69
CA MET A 13 -56.38 -65.82 -2.51
C MET A 13 -55.42 -67.01 -2.46
N SER A 14 -54.11 -66.75 -2.50
CA SER A 14 -53.10 -67.81 -2.36
C SER A 14 -53.08 -68.41 -0.95
N GLU A 15 -52.70 -69.69 -0.83
CA GLU A 15 -52.58 -70.39 0.46
C GLU A 15 -51.67 -69.66 1.47
N ARG A 16 -50.59 -69.04 0.97
CA ARG A 16 -49.70 -68.23 1.81
C ARG A 16 -50.42 -67.03 2.40
N ASN A 17 -51.18 -66.31 1.58
CA ASN A 17 -51.93 -65.13 2.03
C ASN A 17 -53.06 -65.53 2.97
N ALA A 18 -53.76 -66.63 2.69
CA ALA A 18 -54.81 -67.15 3.55
C ALA A 18 -54.25 -67.50 4.94
N ARG A 19 -53.08 -68.13 5.01
CA ARG A 19 -52.38 -68.41 6.27
C ARG A 19 -52.08 -67.13 7.06
N ASP A 20 -51.52 -66.13 6.40
CA ASP A 20 -51.08 -64.91 7.06
C ASP A 20 -52.28 -64.06 7.53
N VAL A 21 -53.37 -64.06 6.75
CA VAL A 21 -54.65 -63.44 7.13
C VAL A 21 -55.26 -64.16 8.33
N LEU A 22 -55.37 -65.50 8.31
CA LEU A 22 -55.88 -66.27 9.44
C LEU A 22 -55.08 -66.03 10.72
N LYS A 23 -53.76 -65.97 10.60
CA LYS A 23 -52.87 -65.64 11.72
C LYS A 23 -53.09 -64.22 12.25
N ALA A 24 -53.32 -63.25 11.37
CA ALA A 24 -53.60 -61.87 11.76
C ALA A 24 -54.98 -61.71 12.43
N LEU A 25 -55.94 -62.57 12.07
CA LEU A 25 -57.28 -62.63 12.67
C LEU A 25 -57.35 -63.53 13.90
N ASP A 26 -56.23 -64.17 14.28
CA ASP A 26 -56.12 -65.15 15.36
C ASP A 26 -57.14 -66.31 15.23
N LEU A 27 -57.30 -66.82 14.00
CA LEU A 27 -58.21 -67.93 13.68
C LEU A 27 -57.44 -69.16 13.22
N ASP A 28 -57.81 -70.32 13.76
CA ASP A 28 -57.30 -71.62 13.33
C ASP A 28 -58.28 -72.29 12.36
N TRP A 29 -57.82 -72.55 11.13
CA TRP A 29 -58.63 -73.15 10.06
C TRP A 29 -59.01 -74.61 10.31
N GLN A 30 -58.35 -75.29 11.26
CA GLN A 30 -58.71 -76.66 11.61
C GLN A 30 -59.94 -76.74 12.53
N THR A 31 -60.25 -75.64 13.23
CA THR A 31 -61.29 -75.57 14.26
C THR A 31 -62.42 -74.62 13.91
N ALA A 32 -62.15 -73.52 13.20
CA ALA A 32 -63.15 -72.56 12.74
C ALA A 32 -63.84 -73.02 11.46
N SER A 33 -65.13 -72.75 11.33
CA SER A 33 -65.87 -73.00 10.10
C SER A 33 -65.54 -71.95 9.02
N LEU A 34 -65.63 -72.34 7.74
CA LEU A 34 -65.48 -71.41 6.59
C LEU A 34 -66.33 -70.13 6.72
N ASP A 35 -67.53 -70.21 7.29
CA ASP A 35 -68.41 -69.05 7.42
C ASP A 35 -67.95 -68.08 8.52
N GLU A 36 -67.37 -68.59 9.61
CA GLU A 36 -66.73 -67.78 10.65
C GLU A 36 -65.47 -67.09 10.12
N ILE A 37 -64.64 -67.82 9.36
CA ILE A 37 -63.43 -67.29 8.71
C ILE A 37 -63.82 -66.18 7.71
N ARG A 38 -64.82 -66.43 6.87
CA ARG A 38 -65.31 -65.46 5.89
C ARG A 38 -65.87 -64.21 6.57
N THR A 39 -66.66 -64.38 7.64
CA THR A 39 -67.25 -63.26 8.37
C THR A 39 -66.19 -62.41 9.06
N ALA A 40 -65.19 -63.03 9.68
CA ALA A 40 -64.06 -62.34 10.29
C ALA A 40 -63.22 -61.59 9.25
N TYR A 41 -62.95 -62.22 8.11
CA TYR A 41 -62.21 -61.59 7.01
C TYR A 41 -62.95 -60.39 6.42
N ILE A 42 -64.27 -60.50 6.20
CA ILE A 42 -65.08 -59.37 5.72
C ILE A 42 -65.12 -58.23 6.75
N ARG A 43 -65.15 -58.53 8.06
CA ARG A 43 -65.08 -57.50 9.11
C ARG A 43 -63.73 -56.79 9.11
N ASP A 44 -62.64 -57.52 8.94
CA ASP A 44 -61.30 -56.94 8.82
C ASP A 44 -61.16 -56.07 7.56
N LEU A 45 -61.64 -56.54 6.40
CA LEU A 45 -61.68 -55.74 5.17
C LEU A 45 -62.52 -54.47 5.33
N ARG A 46 -63.68 -54.55 6.01
CA ARG A 46 -64.49 -53.37 6.34
C ARG A 46 -63.79 -52.44 7.32
N GLY A 47 -63.07 -52.96 8.31
CA GLY A 47 -62.26 -52.17 9.24
C GLY A 47 -61.12 -51.42 8.54
N LYS A 48 -60.44 -52.09 7.61
CA LYS A 48 -59.40 -51.51 6.75
C LYS A 48 -59.96 -50.46 5.78
N ALA A 49 -61.09 -50.74 5.14
CA ALA A 49 -61.78 -49.79 4.26
C ALA A 49 -62.32 -48.57 5.03
N ALA A 50 -62.69 -48.73 6.30
CA ALA A 50 -63.08 -47.64 7.21
C ALA A 50 -61.88 -46.91 7.84
N GLY A 51 -60.64 -47.18 7.39
CA GLY A 51 -59.43 -46.48 7.81
C GLY A 51 -58.91 -46.83 9.21
N ARG A 52 -59.38 -47.91 9.84
CA ARG A 52 -58.94 -48.34 11.18
C ARG A 52 -57.82 -49.38 11.18
N GLY A 53 -56.99 -49.39 10.15
CA GLY A 53 -55.84 -50.29 10.05
C GLY A 53 -54.78 -49.76 9.10
N GLY A 54 -53.68 -49.25 9.65
CA GLY A 54 -52.46 -49.00 8.88
C GLY A 54 -51.58 -47.92 9.48
N SER A 55 -50.61 -48.32 10.31
CA SER A 55 -49.47 -47.49 10.76
C SER A 55 -48.78 -46.74 9.62
N GLN A 56 -48.88 -47.26 8.39
CA GLN A 56 -48.33 -46.68 7.18
C GLN A 56 -49.06 -45.40 6.72
N LEU A 57 -50.38 -45.30 6.93
CA LEU A 57 -51.15 -44.09 6.62
C LEU A 57 -50.90 -42.99 7.65
N GLU A 58 -50.74 -43.36 8.93
CA GLU A 58 -50.32 -42.43 9.98
C GLU A 58 -48.89 -41.91 9.75
N GLN A 59 -47.97 -42.78 9.33
CA GLN A 59 -46.61 -42.38 8.95
C GLN A 59 -46.60 -41.46 7.71
N LEU A 60 -47.40 -41.77 6.68
CA LEU A 60 -47.54 -40.92 5.49
C LEU A 60 -48.17 -39.57 5.81
N ASN A 61 -49.19 -39.55 6.67
CA ASN A 61 -49.81 -38.30 7.12
C ASN A 61 -48.86 -37.49 7.99
N ARG A 62 -48.06 -38.14 8.85
CA ARG A 62 -47.04 -37.47 9.65
C ARG A 62 -45.92 -36.90 8.78
N ALA A 63 -45.43 -37.64 7.80
CA ALA A 63 -44.44 -37.16 6.83
C ALA A 63 -44.96 -35.98 5.99
N ARG A 64 -46.25 -35.99 5.62
CA ARG A 64 -46.90 -34.86 4.92
C ARG A 64 -47.03 -33.62 5.82
N ILE A 65 -47.37 -33.81 7.10
CA ILE A 65 -47.42 -32.71 8.08
C ILE A 65 -46.03 -32.08 8.25
N ASP A 66 -44.99 -32.91 8.37
CA ASP A 66 -43.60 -32.46 8.50
C ASP A 66 -43.13 -31.68 7.26
N ASP A 67 -43.41 -32.16 6.04
CA ASP A 67 -43.07 -31.46 4.78
C ASP A 67 -43.80 -30.10 4.67
N LEU A 68 -45.06 -30.03 5.11
CA LEU A 68 -45.82 -28.79 5.15
C LEU A 68 -45.26 -27.79 6.16
N GLN A 69 -44.83 -28.26 7.35
CA GLN A 69 -44.19 -27.41 8.36
C GLN A 69 -42.85 -26.86 7.85
N GLN A 70 -42.04 -27.67 7.18
CA GLN A 70 -40.77 -27.25 6.59
C GLN A 70 -40.97 -26.19 5.50
N LYS A 71 -41.94 -26.40 4.60
CA LYS A 71 -42.30 -25.41 3.56
C LYS A 71 -42.79 -24.11 4.17
N SER A 72 -43.57 -24.16 5.26
CA SER A 72 -44.01 -22.97 5.97
C SER A 72 -42.87 -22.23 6.66
N ALA A 73 -41.89 -22.93 7.25
CA ALA A 73 -40.72 -22.32 7.87
C ALA A 73 -39.81 -21.64 6.83
N ASN A 74 -39.54 -22.33 5.72
CA ASN A 74 -38.76 -21.78 4.61
C ASN A 74 -39.45 -20.58 3.94
N GLY A 75 -40.77 -20.62 3.82
CA GLY A 75 -41.57 -19.49 3.31
C GLY A 75 -41.47 -18.23 4.18
N ARG A 76 -41.37 -18.39 5.51
CA ARG A 76 -41.16 -17.27 6.45
C ARG A 76 -39.77 -16.66 6.31
N LEU A 77 -38.73 -17.49 6.18
CA LEU A 77 -37.37 -17.00 5.94
C LEU A 77 -37.28 -16.23 4.60
N ALA A 78 -37.86 -16.79 3.53
CA ALA A 78 -37.93 -16.16 2.22
C ALA A 78 -38.72 -14.83 2.24
N TYR A 79 -39.73 -14.70 3.11
CA TYR A 79 -40.47 -13.46 3.31
C TYR A 79 -39.60 -12.35 3.92
N HIS A 80 -38.84 -12.65 4.97
CA HIS A 80 -37.89 -11.68 5.57
C HIS A 80 -36.72 -11.33 4.66
N GLU A 81 -36.23 -12.30 3.88
CA GLU A 81 -35.23 -12.07 2.83
C GLU A 81 -35.75 -11.09 1.77
N LYS A 82 -36.99 -11.27 1.31
CA LYS A 82 -37.64 -10.38 0.32
C LYS A 82 -37.86 -8.96 0.86
N LEU A 83 -38.09 -8.83 2.16
CA LEU A 83 -38.24 -7.53 2.85
C LEU A 83 -36.89 -6.91 3.28
N ARG A 84 -35.77 -7.61 3.12
CA ARG A 84 -34.43 -7.20 3.62
C ARG A 84 -34.42 -6.80 5.10
N SER A 85 -35.24 -7.47 5.91
CA SER A 85 -35.36 -7.22 7.35
C SER A 85 -34.63 -8.30 8.14
N LEU A 86 -34.01 -7.93 9.27
CA LEU A 86 -33.52 -8.90 10.24
C LEU A 86 -34.67 -9.74 10.80
N ILE A 87 -34.45 -11.04 10.97
CA ILE A 87 -35.45 -11.96 11.52
C ILE A 87 -35.48 -11.77 13.04
N PRO A 88 -36.66 -11.59 13.65
CA PRO A 88 -36.78 -11.52 15.11
C PRO A 88 -36.18 -12.75 15.78
N ALA A 89 -35.40 -12.56 16.85
CA ALA A 89 -34.67 -13.65 17.52
C ALA A 89 -35.57 -14.81 17.94
N SER A 90 -36.78 -14.52 18.44
CA SER A 90 -37.78 -15.52 18.83
C SER A 90 -38.30 -16.36 17.65
N GLU A 91 -38.34 -15.80 16.45
CA GLU A 91 -38.75 -16.55 15.25
C GLU A 91 -37.59 -17.35 14.67
N ALA A 92 -36.38 -16.80 14.68
CA ALA A 92 -35.17 -17.51 14.28
C ALA A 92 -34.93 -18.73 15.20
N GLU A 93 -35.10 -18.58 16.51
CA GLU A 93 -34.96 -19.65 17.49
C GLU A 93 -35.94 -20.80 17.21
N ARG A 94 -37.21 -20.49 16.92
CA ARG A 94 -38.21 -21.52 16.58
C ARG A 94 -37.85 -22.27 15.30
N VAL A 95 -37.47 -21.55 14.24
CA VAL A 95 -37.10 -22.18 12.95
C VAL A 95 -35.84 -23.03 13.09
N LEU A 96 -34.85 -22.56 13.84
CA LEU A 96 -33.63 -23.32 14.12
C LEU A 96 -33.92 -24.57 14.97
N SER A 97 -34.82 -24.47 15.95
CA SER A 97 -35.28 -25.62 16.76
C SER A 97 -35.98 -26.68 15.91
N ASP A 98 -36.84 -26.26 14.98
CA ASP A 98 -37.56 -27.17 14.07
C ASP A 98 -36.58 -27.87 13.12
N TRP A 99 -35.63 -27.13 12.56
CA TRP A 99 -34.56 -27.69 11.72
C TRP A 99 -33.65 -28.65 12.47
N ALA A 100 -33.21 -28.28 13.68
CA ALA A 100 -32.40 -29.14 14.54
C ALA A 100 -33.14 -30.44 14.87
N SER A 101 -34.44 -30.35 15.16
CA SER A 101 -35.30 -31.52 15.43
C SER A 101 -35.42 -32.44 14.22
N PHE A 102 -35.58 -31.88 13.02
CA PHE A 102 -35.63 -32.65 11.78
C PHE A 102 -34.28 -33.33 11.47
N ALA A 103 -33.18 -32.58 11.53
CA ALA A 103 -31.84 -33.10 11.29
C ALA A 103 -31.48 -34.23 12.28
N ASN A 104 -31.89 -34.09 13.54
CA ASN A 104 -31.70 -35.12 14.55
C ASN A 104 -32.46 -36.42 14.22
N ARG A 105 -33.71 -36.32 13.69
CA ARG A 105 -34.49 -37.49 13.26
C ARG A 105 -33.84 -38.22 12.07
N GLU A 106 -33.44 -37.49 11.04
CA GLU A 106 -32.78 -38.07 9.86
C GLU A 106 -31.45 -38.74 10.23
N TYR A 107 -30.67 -38.10 11.11
CA TYR A 107 -29.40 -38.63 11.58
C TYR A 107 -29.60 -39.90 12.43
N LEU A 108 -30.53 -39.90 13.38
CA LEU A 108 -30.87 -41.08 14.18
C LEU A 108 -31.34 -42.24 13.29
N GLY A 109 -32.20 -41.97 12.29
CA GLY A 109 -32.64 -42.97 11.32
C GLY A 109 -31.53 -43.47 10.39
N GLY A 110 -30.53 -42.63 10.07
CA GLY A 110 -29.30 -43.05 9.38
C GLY A 110 -28.43 -43.96 10.25
N LEU A 111 -28.25 -43.59 11.52
CA LEU A 111 -27.45 -44.33 12.49
C LEU A 111 -28.07 -45.70 12.80
N GLU A 112 -29.39 -45.77 12.88
CA GLU A 112 -30.14 -47.00 13.14
C GLU A 112 -30.03 -47.99 11.96
N ARG A 113 -30.01 -47.50 10.72
CA ARG A 113 -29.73 -48.32 9.52
C ARG A 113 -28.31 -48.89 9.56
N ILE A 114 -27.31 -48.08 9.91
CA ILE A 114 -25.91 -48.52 10.00
C ILE A 114 -25.72 -49.52 11.14
N ILE A 115 -26.32 -49.27 12.31
CA ILE A 115 -26.29 -50.22 13.43
C ILE A 115 -26.92 -51.53 13.03
N GLN A 116 -28.09 -51.51 12.39
CA GLN A 116 -28.76 -52.72 11.93
C GLN A 116 -27.90 -53.50 10.93
N GLU A 117 -27.19 -52.80 10.03
CA GLU A 117 -26.28 -53.41 9.07
C GLU A 117 -25.05 -54.04 9.75
N ILE A 118 -24.46 -53.36 10.74
CA ILE A 118 -23.34 -53.89 11.53
C ILE A 118 -23.77 -55.10 12.37
N GLU A 119 -24.91 -55.04 13.06
CA GLU A 119 -25.45 -56.16 13.84
C GLU A 119 -25.74 -57.36 12.94
N ASN A 120 -26.26 -57.13 11.73
CA ASN A 120 -26.54 -58.18 10.75
C ASN A 120 -25.27 -58.82 10.15
N VAL A 121 -24.24 -58.02 9.86
CA VAL A 121 -22.99 -58.49 9.22
C VAL A 121 -22.04 -59.13 10.23
N GLN A 122 -21.86 -58.50 11.39
CA GLN A 122 -20.87 -58.91 12.39
C GLN A 122 -21.45 -59.82 13.49
N LYS A 123 -22.77 -60.01 13.53
CA LYS A 123 -23.49 -60.78 14.56
C LYS A 123 -23.17 -60.35 16.00
N LEU A 124 -22.87 -59.07 16.19
CA LEU A 124 -22.68 -58.43 17.49
C LEU A 124 -23.91 -57.60 17.84
N THR A 125 -24.19 -57.39 19.13
CA THR A 125 -25.24 -56.47 19.60
C THR A 125 -24.61 -55.15 20.00
N VAL A 126 -25.06 -54.04 19.39
CA VAL A 126 -24.49 -52.71 19.66
C VAL A 126 -25.30 -52.04 20.76
N ASP A 127 -24.62 -51.55 21.80
CA ASP A 127 -25.27 -50.75 22.85
C ASP A 127 -25.66 -49.37 22.29
N ARG A 128 -26.96 -49.21 22.08
CA ARG A 128 -27.61 -48.06 21.46
C ARG A 128 -27.51 -46.80 22.32
N THR A 129 -27.29 -46.92 23.62
CA THR A 129 -27.32 -45.78 24.57
C THR A 129 -26.01 -44.98 24.61
N VAL A 130 -24.88 -45.64 24.36
CA VAL A 130 -23.54 -45.01 24.40
C VAL A 130 -23.17 -44.42 23.04
N ALA A 131 -23.51 -45.10 21.94
CA ALA A 131 -23.12 -44.69 20.58
C ALA A 131 -23.83 -43.43 20.06
N THR A 132 -25.04 -43.12 20.54
CA THR A 132 -25.85 -42.00 20.05
C THR A 132 -25.52 -40.69 20.76
N ARG A 133 -25.38 -40.67 22.09
CA ARG A 133 -25.27 -39.41 22.85
C ARG A 133 -23.95 -38.68 22.66
N GLU A 134 -22.82 -39.38 22.76
CA GLU A 134 -21.50 -38.76 22.63
C GLU A 134 -21.19 -38.35 21.19
N ASN A 135 -21.57 -39.16 20.21
CA ASN A 135 -21.36 -38.83 18.81
C ASN A 135 -22.30 -37.72 18.35
N LEU A 136 -23.56 -37.69 18.81
CA LEU A 136 -24.48 -36.58 18.55
C LEU A 136 -23.98 -35.28 19.19
N ALA A 137 -23.53 -35.31 20.45
CA ALA A 137 -22.96 -34.14 21.10
C ALA A 137 -21.71 -33.64 20.36
N ARG A 138 -20.80 -34.54 19.94
CA ARG A 138 -19.63 -34.17 19.12
C ARG A 138 -20.00 -33.61 17.75
N SER A 139 -20.95 -34.23 17.04
CA SER A 139 -21.38 -33.78 15.71
C SER A 139 -22.17 -32.47 15.77
N LEU A 140 -23.04 -32.29 16.76
CA LEU A 140 -23.75 -31.03 16.98
C LEU A 140 -22.78 -29.93 17.44
N SER A 141 -21.83 -30.23 18.31
CA SER A 141 -20.78 -29.27 18.70
C SER A 141 -19.89 -28.89 17.51
N ALA A 142 -19.54 -29.84 16.64
CA ALA A 142 -18.75 -29.58 15.44
C ALA A 142 -19.57 -28.81 14.38
N ALA A 143 -20.86 -29.09 14.23
CA ALA A 143 -21.76 -28.36 13.34
C ALA A 143 -22.03 -26.94 13.87
N ALA A 144 -22.35 -26.79 15.15
CA ALA A 144 -22.52 -25.50 15.81
C ALA A 144 -21.25 -24.65 15.76
N GLY A 145 -20.07 -25.28 15.89
CA GLY A 145 -18.78 -24.62 15.70
C GLY A 145 -18.57 -24.02 14.31
N LYS A 146 -19.23 -24.56 13.27
CA LYS A 146 -19.21 -23.98 11.90
C LYS A 146 -20.15 -22.78 11.73
N PHE A 147 -21.11 -22.60 12.64
CA PHE A 147 -22.02 -21.45 12.66
C PHE A 147 -21.56 -20.35 13.62
N ASN A 148 -20.50 -20.59 14.40
CA ASN A 148 -19.89 -19.52 15.16
C ASN A 148 -19.27 -18.51 14.19
N PRO A 149 -19.56 -17.21 14.33
CA PRO A 149 -18.87 -16.21 13.55
C PRO A 149 -17.36 -16.34 13.81
N PRO A 150 -16.53 -16.15 12.77
CA PRO A 150 -15.08 -16.19 12.93
C PRO A 150 -14.66 -15.22 14.04
N ARG A 151 -13.77 -15.66 14.93
CA ARG A 151 -13.40 -14.87 16.12
C ARG A 151 -12.57 -13.66 15.69
N ASP A 152 -13.11 -12.46 15.75
CA ASP A 152 -12.32 -11.24 15.56
C ASP A 152 -11.54 -10.93 16.85
N ILE A 153 -10.34 -11.52 16.96
CA ILE A 153 -9.44 -11.35 18.10
C ILE A 153 -8.46 -10.22 17.77
N PRO A 154 -8.17 -9.28 18.69
CA PRO A 154 -7.14 -8.26 18.48
C PRO A 154 -5.80 -8.88 18.08
N THR A 155 -5.10 -8.26 17.13
CA THR A 155 -3.84 -8.74 16.56
C THR A 155 -2.80 -8.96 17.65
N ALA A 156 -2.61 -8.01 18.57
CA ALA A 156 -1.67 -8.18 19.67
C ALA A 156 -2.00 -9.42 20.53
N HIS A 157 -3.27 -9.62 20.84
CA HIS A 157 -3.70 -10.79 21.62
C HIS A 157 -3.49 -12.10 20.85
N TYR A 158 -3.88 -12.15 19.57
CA TYR A 158 -3.66 -13.32 18.72
C TYR A 158 -2.18 -13.70 18.64
N MET A 159 -1.32 -12.71 18.38
CA MET A 159 0.12 -12.91 18.25
C MET A 159 0.68 -13.53 19.54
N SER A 160 0.32 -12.99 20.70
CA SER A 160 0.85 -13.45 21.99
C SER A 160 0.22 -14.72 22.55
N THR A 161 -0.84 -15.26 21.94
CA THR A 161 -1.55 -16.44 22.48
C THR A 161 -1.64 -17.60 21.51
N GLU A 162 -1.59 -17.35 20.20
CA GLU A 162 -1.82 -18.37 19.17
C GLU A 162 -0.72 -18.45 18.11
N PHE A 163 0.14 -17.42 17.95
CA PHE A 163 1.17 -17.41 16.91
C PHE A 163 2.53 -17.90 17.40
N TYR A 164 3.03 -18.96 16.77
CA TYR A 164 4.31 -19.59 17.09
C TYR A 164 5.37 -19.29 16.02
N LEU A 165 6.52 -18.82 16.45
CA LEU A 165 7.74 -18.71 15.66
C LEU A 165 8.41 -20.09 15.50
N PRO A 166 8.79 -20.48 14.27
CA PRO A 166 9.45 -21.77 14.02
C PRO A 166 10.87 -21.84 14.58
N ALA A 167 11.46 -23.02 14.78
CA ALA A 167 12.84 -23.13 15.23
C ALA A 167 13.84 -22.46 14.26
N GLU A 168 13.50 -22.45 12.96
CA GLU A 168 14.28 -21.81 11.90
C GLU A 168 14.25 -20.28 11.94
N SER A 169 13.43 -19.64 12.81
CA SER A 169 13.50 -18.20 13.02
C SER A 169 14.73 -17.75 13.81
N GLY A 170 15.50 -18.69 14.38
CA GLY A 170 16.79 -18.43 15.02
C GLY A 170 16.69 -18.37 16.55
N VAL A 171 17.29 -17.33 17.14
CA VAL A 171 17.40 -17.19 18.61
C VAL A 171 16.02 -17.16 19.28
N LEU A 172 15.06 -16.48 18.66
CA LEU A 172 13.67 -16.42 19.12
C LEU A 172 12.87 -17.50 18.39
N HIS A 173 12.20 -18.37 19.15
CA HIS A 173 11.31 -19.43 18.68
C HIS A 173 10.24 -19.70 19.74
N GLY A 174 9.14 -20.37 19.37
CA GLY A 174 8.00 -20.59 20.27
C GLY A 174 6.99 -19.45 20.20
N LEU A 175 6.24 -19.23 21.26
CA LEU A 175 5.15 -18.24 21.27
C LEU A 175 5.69 -16.81 21.03
N TYR A 176 5.04 -16.05 20.16
CA TYR A 176 5.48 -14.70 19.82
C TYR A 176 5.33 -13.76 21.02
N ASP A 177 6.40 -13.01 21.31
CA ASP A 177 6.45 -12.12 22.47
C ASP A 177 6.80 -10.68 22.07
N PHE A 178 5.91 -9.74 22.42
CA PHE A 178 6.10 -8.31 22.19
C PHE A 178 7.18 -7.70 23.08
N GLN A 179 7.75 -8.39 24.07
CA GLN A 179 8.96 -7.90 24.77
C GLN A 179 10.15 -7.66 23.84
N TYR A 180 10.21 -8.35 22.71
CA TYR A 180 11.28 -8.20 21.72
C TYR A 180 10.92 -7.21 20.60
N THR A 181 9.64 -6.94 20.41
CA THR A 181 9.11 -6.09 19.33
C THR A 181 8.00 -5.14 19.81
N PRO A 182 8.18 -4.43 20.95
CA PRO A 182 7.08 -3.69 21.59
C PRO A 182 6.51 -2.59 20.67
N TYR A 183 7.37 -2.02 19.83
CA TYR A 183 7.01 -1.01 18.82
C TYR A 183 5.99 -1.49 17.78
N PHE A 184 5.75 -2.79 17.61
CA PHE A 184 4.68 -3.29 16.74
C PHE A 184 3.30 -3.32 17.42
N LEU A 185 3.18 -3.04 18.72
CA LEU A 185 1.86 -2.95 19.37
C LEU A 185 1.00 -1.83 18.80
N GLY A 186 1.60 -0.65 18.57
CA GLY A 186 0.92 0.47 17.89
C GLY A 186 0.46 0.13 16.48
N VAL A 187 1.29 -0.62 15.74
CA VAL A 187 0.99 -1.10 14.39
C VAL A 187 -0.14 -2.12 14.42
N ALA A 188 -0.12 -3.07 15.36
CA ALA A 188 -1.16 -4.07 15.53
C ALA A 188 -2.53 -3.41 15.82
N ALA A 189 -2.56 -2.41 16.69
CA ALA A 189 -3.78 -1.67 16.99
C ALA A 189 -4.29 -0.84 15.81
N ALA A 190 -3.39 -0.19 15.05
CA ALA A 190 -3.76 0.52 13.83
C ALA A 190 -4.38 -0.45 12.79
N LEU A 191 -3.82 -1.65 12.66
CA LEU A 191 -4.35 -2.67 11.76
C LEU A 191 -5.73 -3.20 12.20
N ASP A 192 -5.98 -3.29 13.50
CA ASP A 192 -7.27 -3.70 14.07
C ASP A 192 -8.36 -2.62 13.98
N ASP A 193 -8.00 -1.33 13.95
CA ASP A 193 -8.98 -0.23 13.88
C ASP A 193 -9.72 -0.22 12.53
N PRO A 194 -11.05 -0.43 12.47
CA PRO A 194 -11.80 -0.46 11.22
C PRO A 194 -11.76 0.85 10.42
N ARG A 195 -11.40 1.98 11.04
CA ARG A 195 -11.26 3.29 10.38
C ARG A 195 -9.97 3.42 9.59
N VAL A 196 -8.96 2.61 9.90
CA VAL A 196 -7.65 2.63 9.25
C VAL A 196 -7.67 1.64 8.09
N SER A 197 -7.75 2.11 6.85
CA SER A 197 -7.69 1.21 5.68
C SER A 197 -6.27 0.82 5.30
N GLU A 198 -5.28 1.58 5.76
CA GLU A 198 -3.89 1.49 5.29
C GLU A 198 -2.90 1.85 6.38
N VAL A 199 -1.77 1.14 6.41
CA VAL A 199 -0.65 1.41 7.31
C VAL A 199 0.66 1.30 6.52
N ASP A 200 1.41 2.42 6.44
CA ASP A 200 2.72 2.51 5.79
C ASP A 200 3.85 2.61 6.83
N LEU A 201 4.82 1.71 6.73
CA LEU A 201 5.98 1.66 7.63
C LEU A 201 7.28 1.86 6.86
N MET A 202 7.88 3.04 7.02
CA MET A 202 9.29 3.26 6.74
C MET A 202 10.12 2.70 7.89
N LYS A 203 10.90 1.65 7.63
CA LYS A 203 11.57 0.87 8.68
C LYS A 203 13.04 0.60 8.37
N ALA A 204 13.80 0.32 9.43
CA ALA A 204 15.11 -0.30 9.30
C ALA A 204 15.00 -1.79 8.92
N ALA A 205 16.12 -2.37 8.50
CA ALA A 205 16.24 -3.80 8.25
C ALA A 205 16.28 -4.59 9.57
N GLN A 206 15.88 -5.86 9.52
CA GLN A 206 16.04 -6.84 10.63
C GLN A 206 15.35 -6.49 11.97
N ILE A 207 14.34 -5.63 11.97
CA ILE A 207 13.52 -5.30 13.16
C ILE A 207 12.35 -6.27 13.43
N GLY A 208 12.38 -7.49 12.91
CA GLY A 208 11.30 -8.49 13.12
C GLY A 208 10.03 -8.31 12.27
N TRP A 209 10.03 -7.37 11.32
CA TRP A 209 8.89 -7.07 10.43
C TRP A 209 8.28 -8.30 9.74
N THR A 210 9.11 -9.15 9.13
CA THR A 210 8.62 -10.30 8.34
C THR A 210 7.80 -11.28 9.19
N TRP A 211 8.20 -11.51 10.45
CA TRP A 211 7.47 -12.40 11.34
C TRP A 211 6.19 -11.76 11.88
N PHE A 212 6.21 -10.46 12.16
CA PHE A 212 5.00 -9.71 12.48
C PHE A 212 3.97 -9.80 11.34
N LEU A 213 4.43 -9.57 10.10
CA LEU A 213 3.61 -9.73 8.90
C LEU A 213 3.03 -11.14 8.81
N ILE A 214 3.84 -12.19 8.94
CA ILE A 214 3.37 -13.59 8.86
C ILE A 214 2.29 -13.87 9.91
N GLY A 215 2.48 -13.43 11.15
CA GLY A 215 1.49 -13.62 12.18
C GLY A 215 0.18 -12.87 11.88
N TYR A 216 0.25 -11.65 11.33
CA TYR A 216 -0.94 -10.93 10.87
C TYR A 216 -1.65 -11.64 9.69
N LEU A 217 -0.90 -12.23 8.76
CA LEU A 217 -1.48 -13.07 7.70
C LEU A 217 -2.21 -14.28 8.29
N PHE A 218 -1.62 -14.92 9.30
CA PHE A 218 -2.16 -16.12 9.92
C PHE A 218 -3.43 -15.85 10.71
N LYS A 219 -3.53 -14.68 11.37
CA LYS A 219 -4.79 -14.19 11.96
C LYS A 219 -5.91 -14.20 10.92
N PHE A 220 -5.68 -13.69 9.71
CA PHE A 220 -6.71 -13.72 8.68
C PHE A 220 -6.98 -15.13 8.14
N ILE A 221 -5.96 -15.97 7.96
CA ILE A 221 -6.17 -17.34 7.47
C ILE A 221 -7.00 -18.16 8.45
N HIS A 222 -6.74 -18.02 9.76
CA HIS A 222 -7.36 -18.82 10.80
C HIS A 222 -8.66 -18.20 11.34
N ASN A 223 -8.66 -16.89 11.63
CA ASN A 223 -9.70 -16.25 12.43
C ASN A 223 -10.64 -15.37 11.61
N LEU A 224 -10.21 -14.80 10.47
CA LEU A 224 -11.03 -13.93 9.61
C LEU A 224 -10.75 -14.15 8.11
N PRO A 225 -11.08 -15.34 7.56
CA PRO A 225 -10.69 -15.73 6.20
C PRO A 225 -11.12 -14.74 5.13
N ARG A 226 -10.16 -14.31 4.30
CA ARG A 226 -10.35 -13.40 3.17
C ARG A 226 -9.29 -13.64 2.10
N PRO A 227 -9.49 -13.16 0.85
CA PRO A 227 -8.43 -13.19 -0.15
C PRO A 227 -7.29 -12.22 0.21
N ILE A 228 -6.06 -12.70 0.13
CA ILE A 228 -4.83 -12.00 0.52
C ILE A 228 -3.86 -11.97 -0.67
N MET A 229 -3.22 -10.83 -0.91
CA MET A 229 -2.20 -10.68 -1.94
C MET A 229 -0.98 -9.92 -1.42
N ILE A 230 0.21 -10.47 -1.69
CA ILE A 230 1.49 -9.87 -1.31
C ILE A 230 2.27 -9.55 -2.58
N LEU A 231 2.69 -8.29 -2.71
CA LEU A 231 3.51 -7.77 -3.78
C LEU A 231 4.97 -7.71 -3.34
N PHE A 232 5.84 -8.36 -4.11
CA PHE A 232 7.29 -8.34 -3.96
C PHE A 232 7.93 -7.62 -5.15
N ALA A 233 9.11 -7.04 -4.93
CA ALA A 233 9.92 -6.45 -6.00
C ALA A 233 10.15 -7.43 -7.16
N LYS A 234 10.67 -8.64 -6.87
CA LYS A 234 10.96 -9.69 -7.86
C LYS A 234 10.31 -11.02 -7.47
N GLU A 235 10.12 -11.88 -8.47
CA GLU A 235 9.58 -13.24 -8.27
C GLU A 235 10.45 -14.08 -7.33
N LYS A 236 11.78 -13.90 -7.42
CA LYS A 236 12.74 -14.59 -6.54
C LYS A 236 12.53 -14.22 -5.07
N ASP A 237 12.24 -12.96 -4.78
CA ASP A 237 12.06 -12.47 -3.40
C ASP A 237 10.80 -13.11 -2.78
N GLY A 238 9.70 -13.15 -3.54
CA GLY A 238 8.48 -13.84 -3.12
C GLY A 238 8.68 -15.35 -2.96
N LYS A 239 9.50 -15.98 -3.80
CA LYS A 239 9.83 -17.40 -3.68
C LYS A 239 10.70 -17.69 -2.44
N ASN A 240 11.69 -16.83 -2.17
CA ASN A 240 12.50 -16.93 -0.95
C ASN A 240 11.64 -16.73 0.30
N PHE A 241 10.72 -15.76 0.31
CA PHE A 241 9.75 -15.60 1.40
C PHE A 241 8.91 -16.87 1.61
N HIS A 242 8.41 -17.48 0.53
CA HIS A 242 7.67 -18.73 0.62
C HIS A 242 8.52 -19.87 1.20
N ASP A 243 9.70 -20.10 0.62
CA ASP A 243 10.54 -21.26 0.92
C ASP A 243 11.25 -21.17 2.28
N GLU A 244 11.67 -19.96 2.69
CA GLU A 244 12.49 -19.73 3.88
C GLU A 244 11.71 -19.23 5.10
N LYS A 245 10.49 -18.70 4.92
CA LYS A 245 9.70 -18.11 6.02
C LYS A 245 8.29 -18.68 6.11
N LEU A 246 7.49 -18.55 5.06
CA LEU A 246 6.08 -18.94 5.09
C LEU A 246 5.90 -20.44 5.39
N LYS A 247 6.67 -21.31 4.72
CA LYS A 247 6.62 -22.77 4.95
C LYS A 247 6.86 -23.13 6.41
N PHE A 248 7.96 -22.64 6.99
CA PHE A 248 8.31 -22.93 8.38
C PHE A 248 7.31 -22.32 9.35
N GLY A 249 6.84 -21.10 9.09
CA GLY A 249 5.77 -20.46 9.85
C GLY A 249 4.50 -21.32 9.87
N VAL A 250 4.05 -21.80 8.71
CA VAL A 250 2.86 -22.67 8.63
C VAL A 250 3.08 -23.96 9.42
N THR A 251 4.22 -24.62 9.25
CA THR A 251 4.55 -25.86 9.97
C THR A 251 4.52 -25.69 11.49
N ALA A 252 5.00 -24.54 12.01
CA ALA A 252 4.98 -24.25 13.44
C ALA A 252 3.59 -23.91 14.00
N ASN A 253 2.63 -23.55 13.14
CA ASN A 253 1.29 -23.13 13.54
C ASN A 253 0.24 -24.16 13.09
N THR A 254 -0.05 -25.13 13.96
CA THR A 254 -0.85 -26.32 13.62
C THR A 254 -2.25 -25.99 13.07
N GLU A 255 -2.94 -24.98 13.59
CA GLU A 255 -4.26 -24.60 13.08
C GLU A 255 -4.20 -24.02 11.66
N VAL A 256 -3.15 -23.26 11.34
CA VAL A 256 -2.92 -22.74 10.00
C VAL A 256 -2.51 -23.86 9.05
N ALA A 257 -1.66 -24.79 9.49
CA ALA A 257 -1.24 -25.95 8.69
C ALA A 257 -2.43 -26.84 8.25
N LYS A 258 -3.46 -26.97 9.10
CA LYS A 258 -4.70 -27.69 8.75
C LYS A 258 -5.49 -26.99 7.63
N LEU A 259 -5.46 -25.66 7.60
CA LEU A 259 -6.23 -24.84 6.64
C LEU A 259 -5.49 -24.62 5.32
N MET A 260 -4.16 -24.46 5.39
CA MET A 260 -3.30 -24.13 4.25
C MET A 260 -2.04 -25.01 4.27
N PRO A 261 -2.15 -26.30 3.88
CA PRO A 261 -1.03 -27.23 3.95
C PRO A 261 0.08 -26.89 2.94
N VAL A 262 1.34 -26.93 3.39
CA VAL A 262 2.51 -26.49 2.60
C VAL A 262 3.37 -27.62 2.04
N ASP A 263 3.15 -28.85 2.50
CA ASP A 263 3.91 -30.08 2.22
C ASP A 263 3.22 -31.03 1.23
N VAL A 264 1.93 -30.83 0.96
CA VAL A 264 1.18 -31.65 -0.01
C VAL A 264 1.43 -31.22 -1.45
N SER A 265 2.37 -31.89 -2.12
CA SER A 265 2.54 -31.74 -3.57
C SER A 265 1.35 -32.40 -4.29
N ARG A 266 0.84 -31.74 -5.36
CA ARG A 266 -0.19 -32.24 -6.32
C ARG A 266 -1.67 -31.97 -6.01
N THR A 267 -2.00 -31.15 -5.02
CA THR A 267 -3.39 -30.67 -4.82
C THR A 267 -3.63 -29.39 -5.64
N SER A 268 -4.77 -29.29 -6.32
CA SER A 268 -5.19 -28.06 -7.01
C SER A 268 -5.24 -26.89 -6.01
N GLY A 269 -4.72 -25.73 -6.38
CA GLY A 269 -4.69 -24.56 -5.49
C GLY A 269 -3.59 -24.56 -4.42
N ASN A 270 -2.55 -25.41 -4.56
CA ASN A 270 -1.40 -25.45 -3.66
C ASN A 270 -0.06 -25.23 -4.37
N ARG A 271 0.10 -24.09 -5.06
CA ARG A 271 1.39 -23.66 -5.67
C ARG A 271 2.17 -22.77 -4.71
N TRP A 272 3.44 -22.52 -5.02
CA TRP A 272 4.28 -21.64 -4.19
C TRP A 272 3.78 -20.20 -4.20
N ASP A 273 3.26 -19.74 -5.35
CA ASP A 273 2.75 -18.40 -5.60
C ASP A 273 1.25 -18.25 -5.31
N HIS A 274 0.55 -19.36 -5.08
CA HIS A 274 -0.89 -19.38 -4.87
C HIS A 274 -1.30 -20.54 -3.97
N LYS A 275 -1.73 -20.19 -2.76
CA LYS A 275 -2.24 -21.10 -1.74
C LYS A 275 -3.73 -20.83 -1.50
N THR A 276 -4.57 -21.86 -1.52
CA THR A 276 -6.01 -21.74 -1.24
C THR A 276 -6.33 -22.27 0.15
N PHE A 277 -7.31 -21.66 0.82
CA PHE A 277 -7.80 -22.09 2.14
C PHE A 277 -9.32 -21.79 2.25
N PRO A 278 -10.06 -22.42 3.18
CA PRO A 278 -11.48 -22.15 3.35
C PRO A 278 -11.75 -20.65 3.58
N GLY A 279 -12.53 -20.03 2.69
CA GLY A 279 -12.88 -18.60 2.76
C GLY A 279 -11.91 -17.63 2.07
N GLY A 280 -10.82 -18.11 1.46
CA GLY A 280 -9.88 -17.22 0.77
C GLY A 280 -8.72 -17.90 0.04
N PHE A 281 -7.73 -17.09 -0.31
CA PHE A 281 -6.47 -17.53 -0.88
C PHE A 281 -5.35 -16.57 -0.49
N LEU A 282 -4.10 -17.03 -0.52
CA LEU A 282 -2.89 -16.24 -0.42
C LEU A 282 -2.16 -16.29 -1.76
N LYS A 283 -1.97 -15.13 -2.39
CA LYS A 283 -1.25 -15.00 -3.66
C LYS A 283 0.01 -14.16 -3.50
N LEU A 284 1.15 -14.68 -3.94
CA LEU A 284 2.44 -13.98 -3.94
C LEU A 284 2.72 -13.51 -5.38
N VAL A 285 2.99 -12.22 -5.56
CA VAL A 285 3.08 -11.60 -6.88
C VAL A 285 4.34 -10.76 -7.00
N ALA A 286 5.02 -10.86 -8.15
CA ALA A 286 6.14 -10.01 -8.50
C ALA A 286 5.67 -8.72 -9.18
N SER A 287 6.29 -7.58 -8.83
CA SER A 287 5.93 -6.25 -9.35
C SER A 287 6.07 -6.11 -10.87
N ASN A 288 6.98 -6.87 -11.49
CA ASN A 288 7.23 -6.84 -12.93
C ASN A 288 6.25 -7.68 -13.78
N SER A 289 5.25 -8.31 -13.15
CA SER A 289 4.36 -9.31 -13.77
C SER A 289 2.90 -8.85 -13.85
N PRO A 290 2.49 -8.14 -14.93
CA PRO A 290 1.17 -7.50 -15.01
C PRO A 290 0.00 -8.49 -14.98
N GLY A 291 0.20 -9.68 -15.57
CA GLY A 291 -0.82 -10.73 -15.58
C GLY A 291 -1.22 -11.21 -14.19
N ASN A 292 -0.30 -11.17 -13.21
CA ASN A 292 -0.54 -11.72 -11.88
C ASN A 292 -1.22 -10.73 -10.93
N VAL A 293 -1.01 -9.42 -11.11
CA VAL A 293 -1.70 -8.38 -10.34
C VAL A 293 -3.12 -8.16 -10.88
N LYS A 294 -3.29 -8.11 -12.21
CA LYS A 294 -4.58 -7.74 -12.84
C LYS A 294 -5.64 -8.83 -12.89
N SER A 295 -5.23 -10.10 -12.96
CA SER A 295 -6.17 -11.23 -13.05
C SER A 295 -6.78 -11.64 -11.71
N THR A 296 -6.29 -11.09 -10.61
CA THR A 296 -6.80 -11.40 -9.27
C THR A 296 -8.08 -10.61 -9.01
N SER A 297 -9.11 -11.31 -8.51
CA SER A 297 -10.34 -10.72 -7.97
C SER A 297 -10.04 -9.77 -6.80
N SER A 298 -11.06 -9.06 -6.31
CA SER A 298 -10.89 -8.14 -5.19
C SER A 298 -10.35 -8.87 -3.94
N VAL A 299 -9.40 -8.23 -3.23
CA VAL A 299 -8.71 -8.79 -2.06
C VAL A 299 -9.05 -7.99 -0.80
N GLY A 300 -9.16 -8.70 0.33
CA GLY A 300 -9.44 -8.09 1.63
C GLY A 300 -8.19 -7.71 2.42
N LEU A 301 -7.01 -8.17 1.99
CA LEU A 301 -5.71 -7.73 2.49
C LEU A 301 -4.71 -7.64 1.35
N SER A 302 -4.14 -6.45 1.15
CA SER A 302 -3.03 -6.17 0.24
C SER A 302 -1.77 -5.90 1.05
N VAL A 303 -0.63 -6.47 0.65
CA VAL A 303 0.67 -6.23 1.30
C VAL A 303 1.68 -5.83 0.24
N VAL A 304 2.50 -4.82 0.54
CA VAL A 304 3.64 -4.42 -0.29
C VAL A 304 4.91 -4.57 0.54
N GLU A 305 5.80 -5.44 0.08
CA GLU A 305 7.11 -5.69 0.69
C GLU A 305 8.19 -4.97 -0.12
N GLU A 306 9.00 -4.16 0.56
CA GLU A 306 10.06 -3.32 -0.03
C GLU A 306 9.55 -2.48 -1.23
N PRO A 307 8.61 -1.54 -1.01
CA PRO A 307 7.98 -0.73 -2.07
C PRO A 307 9.00 -0.02 -2.96
N ASP A 308 10.14 0.45 -2.43
CA ASP A 308 11.18 1.16 -3.18
C ASP A 308 11.86 0.34 -4.28
N ASP A 309 11.80 -0.99 -4.16
CA ASP A 309 12.35 -1.95 -5.13
C ASP A 309 11.31 -2.41 -6.16
N THR A 310 10.05 -1.98 -6.04
CA THR A 310 8.96 -2.34 -6.96
C THR A 310 9.01 -1.54 -8.27
N SER A 311 8.51 -2.14 -9.36
CA SER A 311 8.48 -1.53 -10.69
C SER A 311 7.60 -0.28 -10.76
N ASP A 312 8.17 0.83 -11.26
CA ASP A 312 7.45 2.10 -11.54
C ASP A 312 6.50 1.99 -12.74
N ASP A 313 6.78 1.06 -13.66
CA ASP A 313 5.91 0.74 -14.78
C ASP A 313 5.89 -0.77 -15.05
N VAL A 314 4.69 -1.36 -15.04
CA VAL A 314 4.48 -2.78 -15.29
C VAL A 314 4.12 -3.02 -16.76
N LYS A 315 5.13 -2.96 -17.64
CA LYS A 315 4.99 -3.16 -19.10
C LYS A 315 4.02 -2.15 -19.77
N GLY A 316 4.16 -0.87 -19.47
CA GLY A 316 3.33 0.21 -20.02
C GLY A 316 1.94 0.29 -19.39
N GLN A 317 1.77 -0.20 -18.16
CA GLN A 317 0.48 -0.30 -17.48
C GLN A 317 0.39 0.53 -16.20
N GLY A 318 1.44 1.28 -15.88
CA GLY A 318 1.53 2.11 -14.67
C GLY A 318 2.21 1.38 -13.51
N ASP A 319 2.26 2.07 -12.38
CA ASP A 319 2.96 1.64 -11.16
C ASP A 319 2.34 0.36 -10.54
N ALA A 320 3.21 -0.53 -10.07
CA ALA A 320 2.81 -1.83 -9.54
C ALA A 320 1.96 -1.74 -8.25
N ILE A 321 2.24 -0.76 -7.39
CA ILE A 321 1.53 -0.54 -6.13
C ILE A 321 0.13 0.00 -6.44
N ALA A 322 0.02 0.98 -7.35
CA ALA A 322 -1.27 1.49 -7.80
C ALA A 322 -2.16 0.38 -8.38
N LEU A 323 -1.59 -0.56 -9.15
CA LEU A 323 -2.32 -1.73 -9.67
C LEU A 323 -2.81 -2.68 -8.57
N LEU A 324 -2.09 -2.78 -7.44
CA LEU A 324 -2.48 -3.54 -6.26
C LEU A 324 -3.59 -2.85 -5.48
N GLU A 325 -3.54 -1.53 -5.33
CA GLU A 325 -4.55 -0.72 -4.64
C GLU A 325 -5.94 -0.90 -5.27
N GLU A 326 -6.02 -0.99 -6.60
CA GLU A 326 -7.28 -1.28 -7.33
C GLU A 326 -7.96 -2.59 -6.88
N ARG A 327 -7.20 -3.52 -6.29
CA ARG A 327 -7.71 -4.83 -5.86
C ARG A 327 -8.43 -4.75 -4.51
N GLY A 328 -8.09 -3.79 -3.66
CA GLY A 328 -8.75 -3.56 -2.38
C GLY A 328 -10.10 -2.85 -2.52
N LYS A 329 -10.24 -1.93 -3.49
CA LYS A 329 -11.34 -0.95 -3.58
C LYS A 329 -12.77 -1.47 -3.45
N ARG A 330 -13.05 -2.71 -3.88
CA ARG A 330 -14.40 -3.29 -3.88
C ARG A 330 -14.63 -4.31 -2.77
N TYR A 331 -13.63 -4.60 -1.94
CA TYR A 331 -13.75 -5.51 -0.81
C TYR A 331 -14.07 -4.72 0.46
N PRO A 332 -15.25 -4.88 1.08
CA PRO A 332 -15.59 -4.16 2.31
C PRO A 332 -14.61 -4.46 3.43
N GLY A 333 -14.07 -3.41 4.08
CA GLY A 333 -13.07 -3.58 5.14
C GLY A 333 -11.72 -4.09 4.64
N SER A 334 -11.38 -3.85 3.37
CA SER A 334 -10.04 -4.13 2.84
C SER A 334 -8.97 -3.37 3.63
N LYS A 335 -7.86 -4.05 3.92
CA LYS A 335 -6.68 -3.45 4.54
C LYS A 335 -5.51 -3.45 3.58
N MET A 336 -4.67 -2.43 3.65
CA MET A 336 -3.38 -2.37 2.97
C MET A 336 -2.25 -2.20 3.99
N LEU A 337 -1.19 -2.98 3.83
CA LEU A 337 0.00 -2.94 4.67
C LEU A 337 1.23 -2.77 3.81
N VAL A 338 1.94 -1.67 3.98
CA VAL A 338 3.14 -1.34 3.21
C VAL A 338 4.31 -1.25 4.17
N GLY A 339 5.42 -1.93 3.87
CA GLY A 339 6.58 -1.85 4.75
C GLY A 339 7.89 -2.17 4.03
N GLY A 340 8.87 -1.30 4.20
CA GLY A 340 10.19 -1.46 3.59
C GLY A 340 11.24 -0.49 4.10
N THR A 341 12.46 -0.75 3.66
CA THR A 341 13.57 0.19 3.82
C THR A 341 13.48 1.28 2.75
N PRO A 342 13.71 2.56 3.12
CA PRO A 342 13.75 3.63 2.13
C PRO A 342 15.04 3.53 1.29
N ALA A 343 14.96 4.02 0.06
CA ALA A 343 16.07 4.11 -0.88
C ALA A 343 16.71 5.50 -0.82
N ILE A 344 16.71 6.23 -1.93
CA ILE A 344 17.35 7.54 -2.04
C ILE A 344 16.29 8.60 -1.79
N LYS A 345 16.64 9.63 -1.00
CA LYS A 345 15.73 10.74 -0.68
C LYS A 345 15.19 11.38 -1.95
N GLY A 346 13.89 11.61 -1.99
CA GLY A 346 13.18 12.13 -3.14
C GLY A 346 12.90 11.11 -4.25
N ALA A 347 13.56 9.95 -4.30
CA ALA A 347 13.20 8.85 -5.22
C ALA A 347 12.55 7.65 -4.49
N SER A 348 12.51 7.70 -3.15
CA SER A 348 11.95 6.67 -2.30
C SER A 348 10.42 6.69 -2.33
N LYS A 349 9.80 5.56 -2.72
CA LYS A 349 8.34 5.38 -2.67
C LYS A 349 7.85 5.33 -1.22
N THR A 350 8.62 4.69 -0.35
CA THR A 350 8.35 4.58 1.09
C THR A 350 8.25 5.96 1.73
N GLU A 351 9.22 6.83 1.45
CA GLU A 351 9.22 8.22 1.91
C GLU A 351 8.02 9.01 1.36
N ALA A 352 7.77 8.89 0.05
CA ALA A 352 6.66 9.58 -0.61
C ALA A 352 5.28 9.15 -0.08
N ARG A 353 5.11 7.88 0.28
CA ARG A 353 3.90 7.36 0.91
C ARG A 353 3.77 7.81 2.35
N LEU A 354 4.85 7.71 3.14
CA LEU A 354 4.84 8.16 4.53
C LEU A 354 4.42 9.63 4.63
N ALA A 355 4.89 10.49 3.72
CA ALA A 355 4.53 11.91 3.67
C ALA A 355 3.01 12.19 3.46
N GLN A 356 2.24 11.19 2.99
CA GLN A 356 0.79 11.28 2.80
C GLN A 356 0.00 10.75 4.01
N THR A 357 0.69 10.27 5.04
CA THR A 357 0.10 9.73 6.28
C THR A 357 0.14 10.77 7.40
N ASP A 358 -0.21 10.37 8.63
CA ASP A 358 -0.05 11.18 9.83
C ASP A 358 1.38 11.19 10.39
N CYS A 359 2.34 10.54 9.70
CA CYS A 359 3.77 10.56 10.00
C CYS A 359 4.11 10.29 11.47
N ARG A 360 3.37 9.37 12.10
CA ARG A 360 3.52 9.11 13.54
C ARG A 360 4.93 8.64 13.89
N VAL A 361 5.37 9.08 15.07
CA VAL A 361 6.66 8.75 15.67
C VAL A 361 6.46 8.22 17.09
N LEU A 362 7.42 7.43 17.58
CA LEU A 362 7.40 6.87 18.93
C LEU A 362 8.34 7.67 19.84
N PRO A 363 7.83 8.54 20.73
CA PRO A 363 8.68 9.18 21.72
C PRO A 363 8.99 8.21 22.87
N VAL A 364 10.25 8.06 23.24
CA VAL A 364 10.73 7.24 24.37
C VAL A 364 10.96 8.11 25.60
N ILE A 365 10.44 7.67 26.74
CA ILE A 365 10.59 8.34 28.03
C ILE A 365 11.91 7.94 28.67
N CYS A 366 12.71 8.92 29.05
CA CYS A 366 13.94 8.69 29.82
C CYS A 366 13.62 8.28 31.26
N HIS A 367 14.21 7.18 31.76
CA HIS A 367 14.07 6.77 33.17
C HIS A 367 14.67 7.76 34.17
N SER A 368 15.68 8.55 33.77
CA SER A 368 16.39 9.48 34.65
C SER A 368 15.64 10.80 34.82
N CYS A 369 15.22 11.44 33.71
CA CYS A 369 14.59 12.77 33.76
C CYS A 369 13.07 12.78 33.45
N GLY A 370 12.49 11.65 33.03
CA GLY A 370 11.08 11.55 32.67
C GLY A 370 10.67 12.26 31.37
N GLN A 371 11.60 12.93 30.67
CA GLN A 371 11.31 13.63 29.43
C GLN A 371 11.26 12.67 28.24
N ALA A 372 10.30 12.90 27.34
CA ALA A 372 10.09 12.10 26.14
C ALA A 372 10.88 12.67 24.94
N HIS A 373 11.40 11.81 24.07
CA HIS A 373 12.06 12.20 22.82
C HIS A 373 12.10 11.03 21.82
N VAL A 374 12.21 11.34 20.54
CA VAL A 374 12.40 10.33 19.49
C VAL A 374 13.86 9.88 19.47
N LEU A 375 14.11 8.57 19.40
CA LEU A 375 15.47 8.04 19.29
C LEU A 375 16.11 8.42 17.95
N ASP A 376 17.27 9.07 18.01
CA ASP A 376 18.06 9.52 16.87
C ASP A 376 19.52 9.10 17.02
N PHE A 377 20.15 8.69 15.92
CA PHE A 377 21.54 8.25 15.87
C PHE A 377 22.55 9.36 16.25
N ALA A 378 22.16 10.65 16.20
CA ALA A 378 22.97 11.78 16.67
C ALA A 378 23.26 11.74 18.19
N HIS A 379 22.44 10.99 18.94
CA HIS A 379 22.55 10.84 20.39
C HIS A 379 23.36 9.61 20.81
N ILE A 380 23.87 8.80 19.86
CA ILE A 380 24.85 7.76 20.19
C ILE A 380 26.18 8.44 20.54
N LYS A 381 26.71 8.13 21.72
CA LYS A 381 27.98 8.62 22.24
C LYS A 381 28.91 7.46 22.51
N TRP A 382 30.21 7.71 22.40
CA TRP A 382 31.29 6.81 22.76
C TRP A 382 32.46 7.65 23.26
N LEU A 383 33.37 7.01 24.00
CA LEU A 383 34.62 7.60 24.44
C LEU A 383 35.71 7.33 23.40
N ASP A 384 36.81 8.08 23.51
CA ASP A 384 38.04 7.74 22.80
C ASP A 384 38.90 6.80 23.66
N ILE A 385 39.71 5.97 23.02
CA ILE A 385 40.75 5.18 23.65
C ILE A 385 41.78 6.09 24.35
N GLU A 386 42.50 5.55 25.33
CA GLU A 386 43.58 6.24 26.06
C GLU A 386 44.63 6.85 25.11
N GLU A 387 45.20 8.01 25.46
CA GLU A 387 46.12 8.78 24.59
C GLU A 387 47.28 7.93 24.06
N GLU A 388 47.80 7.05 24.91
CA GLU A 388 48.93 6.16 24.68
C GLU A 388 48.59 4.91 23.85
N ALA A 389 47.30 4.60 23.66
CA ALA A 389 46.88 3.44 22.87
C ALA A 389 46.96 3.71 21.37
N THR A 390 47.38 2.69 20.60
CA THR A 390 47.47 2.78 19.14
C THR A 390 46.07 2.92 18.52
N PRO A 391 45.80 3.97 17.71
CA PRO A 391 44.54 4.11 17.00
C PRO A 391 44.22 2.92 16.10
N HIS A 392 42.95 2.52 16.07
CA HIS A 392 42.48 1.48 15.16
C HIS A 392 42.44 2.03 13.71
N GLU A 393 42.83 1.22 12.73
CA GLU A 393 42.92 1.63 11.31
C GLU A 393 41.62 2.26 10.79
N ILE A 394 40.49 1.63 11.10
CA ILE A 394 39.15 2.06 10.67
C ILE A 394 38.51 3.08 11.63
N TYR A 395 38.55 2.82 12.95
CA TYR A 395 37.80 3.60 13.95
C TYR A 395 38.57 4.81 14.49
N GLY A 396 39.86 4.95 14.12
CA GLY A 396 40.72 5.97 14.66
C GLY A 396 40.88 5.81 16.17
N ARG A 397 40.59 6.88 16.91
CA ARG A 397 40.65 6.88 18.38
C ARG A 397 39.33 6.51 19.06
N ALA A 398 38.24 6.37 18.32
CA ALA A 398 36.96 6.01 18.92
C ALA A 398 37.03 4.62 19.57
N ASP A 399 36.44 4.46 20.75
CA ASP A 399 36.22 3.18 21.42
C ASP A 399 34.74 2.75 21.33
N PRO A 400 34.37 1.89 20.36
CA PRO A 400 33.00 1.43 20.19
C PRO A 400 32.44 0.64 21.37
N GLU A 401 33.28 0.04 22.23
CA GLU A 401 32.79 -0.76 23.37
C GLU A 401 32.13 0.12 24.45
N THR A 402 32.46 1.41 24.47
CA THR A 402 31.88 2.40 25.38
C THR A 402 30.60 3.04 24.84
N ALA A 403 30.07 2.53 23.72
CA ALA A 403 28.92 3.10 23.06
C ALA A 403 27.67 3.08 23.95
N GLY A 404 27.04 4.25 24.12
CA GLY A 404 25.78 4.42 24.84
C GLY A 404 24.89 5.47 24.17
N TYR A 405 23.61 5.47 24.53
CA TYR A 405 22.65 6.45 24.02
C TYR A 405 22.50 7.60 25.01
N GLY A 406 22.95 8.80 24.65
CA GLY A 406 22.88 9.98 25.50
C GLY A 406 21.56 10.72 25.38
N CYS A 407 20.79 10.80 26.48
CA CYS A 407 19.51 11.51 26.50
C CYS A 407 19.69 12.99 26.08
N PRO A 408 18.90 13.51 25.12
CA PRO A 408 18.99 14.90 24.67
C PRO A 408 18.67 15.95 25.74
N HIS A 409 17.93 15.55 26.79
CA HIS A 409 17.44 16.48 27.82
C HIS A 409 18.36 16.57 29.03
N CYS A 410 18.79 15.42 29.58
CA CYS A 410 19.62 15.37 30.79
C CYS A 410 21.06 14.89 30.56
N GLY A 411 21.39 14.39 29.37
CA GLY A 411 22.73 13.87 29.05
C GLY A 411 23.05 12.49 29.62
N GLU A 412 22.14 11.85 30.37
CA GLU A 412 22.31 10.48 30.88
C GLU A 412 22.65 9.51 29.75
N ILE A 413 23.70 8.70 29.93
CA ILE A 413 24.14 7.70 28.95
C ILE A 413 23.45 6.38 29.26
N TRP A 414 22.63 5.89 28.34
CA TRP A 414 21.95 4.61 28.46
C TRP A 414 22.79 3.51 27.82
N ASP A 415 23.02 2.44 28.56
CA ASP A 415 23.51 1.20 27.97
C ASP A 415 22.42 0.51 27.12
N ASP A 416 22.78 -0.59 26.47
CA ASP A 416 21.86 -1.38 25.64
C ASP A 416 20.65 -1.92 26.42
N TYR A 417 20.81 -2.25 27.70
CA TYR A 417 19.75 -2.76 28.55
C TYR A 417 18.77 -1.63 28.90
N GLN A 418 19.27 -0.53 29.45
CA GLN A 418 18.51 0.66 29.81
C GLN A 418 17.77 1.25 28.61
N ARG A 419 18.39 1.28 27.42
CA ARG A 419 17.73 1.70 26.18
C ARG A 419 16.51 0.84 25.88
N LYS A 420 16.68 -0.49 25.87
CA LYS A 420 15.59 -1.44 25.60
C LYS A 420 14.49 -1.35 26.65
N GLU A 421 14.87 -1.16 27.90
CA GLU A 421 13.94 -1.03 29.03
C GLU A 421 13.14 0.27 28.97
N ASN A 422 13.78 1.40 28.63
CA ASN A 422 13.07 2.66 28.38
C ASN A 422 12.03 2.51 27.26
N ILE A 423 12.37 1.82 26.17
CA ILE A 423 11.43 1.55 25.06
C ILE A 423 10.25 0.71 25.55
N ARG A 424 10.52 -0.42 26.23
CA ARG A 424 9.47 -1.30 26.76
C ARG A 424 8.54 -0.58 27.74
N ASN A 425 9.12 0.11 28.72
CA ASN A 425 8.35 0.85 29.71
C ASN A 425 7.50 1.94 29.06
N THR A 426 8.05 2.67 28.11
CA THR A 426 7.28 3.67 27.35
C THR A 426 6.07 3.04 26.68
N VAL A 427 6.28 1.96 25.91
CA VAL A 427 5.22 1.33 25.12
C VAL A 427 4.19 0.65 26.03
N PHE A 428 4.62 -0.17 26.98
CA PHE A 428 3.69 -0.93 27.83
C PHE A 428 2.91 -0.02 28.78
N ASN A 429 3.54 1.02 29.34
CA ASN A 429 2.81 2.00 30.16
C ASN A 429 1.78 2.78 29.33
N ALA A 430 2.07 3.07 28.05
CA ALA A 430 1.11 3.72 27.15
C ALA A 430 -0.09 2.81 26.87
N VAL A 431 0.13 1.52 26.60
CA VAL A 431 -0.94 0.53 26.43
C VAL A 431 -1.80 0.40 27.70
N GLU A 432 -1.17 0.32 28.88
CA GLU A 432 -1.88 0.27 30.16
C GLU A 432 -2.68 1.55 30.44
N ALA A 433 -2.17 2.71 30.02
CA ALA A 433 -2.87 3.99 30.09
C ALA A 433 -4.00 4.15 29.05
N GLY A 434 -4.18 3.17 28.16
CA GLY A 434 -5.23 3.16 27.15
C GLY A 434 -4.89 3.92 25.86
N ASP A 435 -3.60 4.13 25.55
CA ASP A 435 -3.15 4.62 24.24
C ASP A 435 -2.76 3.44 23.33
N PRO A 436 -3.63 3.04 22.38
CA PRO A 436 -3.38 1.89 21.53
C PRO A 436 -2.36 2.16 20.41
N TYR A 437 -2.02 3.41 20.07
CA TYR A 437 -1.20 3.74 18.88
C TYR A 437 0.29 4.01 19.19
N CYS A 438 0.76 3.50 20.32
CA CYS A 438 2.01 3.83 20.99
C CYS A 438 3.31 3.25 20.35
N GLY A 439 3.38 3.01 19.03
CA GLY A 439 4.52 2.30 18.42
C GLY A 439 4.85 2.64 16.96
N TRP A 440 6.10 3.09 16.70
CA TRP A 440 6.65 3.56 15.40
C TRP A 440 8.20 3.42 15.39
N LEU A 441 8.88 3.45 14.23
CA LEU A 441 10.14 2.69 14.06
C LEU A 441 11.38 3.43 13.50
N ASN A 442 12.54 3.04 14.02
CA ASN A 442 13.86 2.91 13.37
C ASN A 442 14.69 1.80 14.10
N GLU A 443 15.93 1.46 13.71
CA GLU A 443 16.68 0.34 14.36
C GLU A 443 17.05 0.59 15.83
N LEU A 444 17.12 1.84 16.30
CA LEU A 444 17.40 2.11 17.72
C LEU A 444 16.31 1.58 18.65
N TYR A 445 15.10 1.37 18.12
CA TYR A 445 13.97 0.80 18.83
C TYR A 445 14.05 -0.74 18.94
N ALA A 446 14.95 -1.39 18.19
CA ALA A 446 15.04 -2.84 18.16
C ALA A 446 15.41 -3.41 19.55
N CYS A 447 14.48 -4.16 20.12
CA CYS A 447 14.65 -4.91 21.38
C CYS A 447 15.04 -6.38 21.14
N LEU A 448 15.37 -6.73 19.89
CA LEU A 448 15.79 -8.06 19.48
C LEU A 448 17.20 -8.38 19.99
N PRO A 449 17.52 -9.67 20.24
CA PRO A 449 18.88 -10.09 20.54
C PRO A 449 19.78 -10.00 19.29
N GLY A 450 21.08 -9.76 19.49
CA GLY A 450 22.10 -9.87 18.44
C GLY A 450 22.62 -8.57 17.84
N THR A 451 22.16 -7.40 18.30
CA THR A 451 22.75 -6.10 17.90
C THR A 451 22.90 -5.19 19.11
N SER A 452 24.13 -4.74 19.35
CA SER A 452 24.51 -3.77 20.40
C SER A 452 24.72 -2.37 19.82
N LEU A 453 24.72 -1.35 20.68
CA LEU A 453 25.14 -0.01 20.30
C LEU A 453 26.61 -0.01 19.81
N ALA A 454 27.46 -0.86 20.38
CA ALA A 454 28.84 -1.03 19.93
C ALA A 454 28.91 -1.51 18.48
N ASP A 455 28.10 -2.51 18.09
CA ASP A 455 28.03 -2.99 16.70
C ASP A 455 27.59 -1.87 15.75
N ILE A 456 26.58 -1.09 16.15
CA ILE A 456 26.08 0.05 15.38
C ILE A 456 27.19 1.11 15.18
N VAL A 457 27.96 1.42 16.22
CA VAL A 457 29.09 2.36 16.14
C VAL A 457 30.19 1.82 15.23
N ARG A 458 30.56 0.54 15.33
CA ARG A 458 31.56 -0.08 14.43
C ARG A 458 31.12 -0.01 12.97
N GLU A 459 29.86 -0.33 12.68
CA GLU A 459 29.30 -0.23 11.33
C GLU A 459 29.29 1.22 10.81
N LYS A 460 28.91 2.19 11.66
CA LYS A 460 28.91 3.61 11.33
C LYS A 460 30.31 4.11 10.99
N LEU A 461 31.28 3.87 11.86
CA LEU A 461 32.66 4.34 11.68
C LEU A 461 33.31 3.71 10.46
N ASN A 462 33.05 2.42 10.20
CA ASN A 462 33.50 1.76 8.96
C ASN A 462 32.87 2.39 7.71
N ALA A 463 31.57 2.70 7.76
CA ALA A 463 30.88 3.37 6.66
C ALA A 463 31.43 4.78 6.39
N GLU A 464 31.72 5.55 7.44
CA GLU A 464 32.34 6.88 7.35
C GLU A 464 33.79 6.81 6.84
N HIS A 465 34.57 5.84 7.31
CA HIS A 465 35.94 5.60 6.82
C HIS A 465 35.95 5.27 5.33
N GLN A 466 35.10 4.35 4.87
CA GLN A 466 34.99 4.03 3.44
C GLN A 466 34.48 5.22 2.61
N ALA A 467 33.56 6.02 3.16
CA ALA A 467 33.09 7.25 2.53
C ALA A 467 34.23 8.27 2.36
N SER A 468 35.12 8.41 3.35
CA SER A 468 36.31 9.28 3.26
C SER A 468 37.28 8.87 2.15
N MET A 469 37.31 7.58 1.82
CA MET A 469 38.07 7.02 0.69
C MET A 469 37.30 7.06 -0.65
N GLY A 470 36.12 7.68 -0.69
CA GLY A 470 35.31 7.84 -1.89
C GLY A 470 34.29 6.72 -2.16
N ASN A 471 34.18 5.71 -1.29
CA ASN A 471 33.18 4.65 -1.41
C ASN A 471 31.97 4.89 -0.49
N LEU A 472 30.93 5.53 -1.03
CA LEU A 472 29.69 5.84 -0.30
C LEU A 472 28.76 4.64 -0.07
N SER A 473 29.05 3.47 -0.65
CA SER A 473 28.11 2.33 -0.67
C SER A 473 27.72 1.85 0.73
N LEU A 474 28.67 1.79 1.66
CA LEU A 474 28.40 1.40 3.04
C LEU A 474 27.64 2.47 3.81
N LEU A 475 27.89 3.76 3.52
CA LEU A 475 27.18 4.87 4.15
C LEU A 475 25.71 4.91 3.72
N ILE A 476 25.44 4.70 2.42
CA ILE A 476 24.08 4.57 1.90
C ILE A 476 23.37 3.38 2.58
N LYS A 477 24.04 2.22 2.64
CA LYS A 477 23.51 1.03 3.31
C LYS A 477 23.19 1.33 4.78
N PHE A 478 24.09 2.00 5.49
CA PHE A 478 23.90 2.37 6.89
C PHE A 478 22.68 3.29 7.07
N VAL A 479 22.58 4.38 6.31
CA VAL A 479 21.44 5.30 6.43
C VAL A 479 20.10 4.59 6.11
N ASN A 480 20.04 3.85 5.01
CA ASN A 480 18.81 3.21 4.56
C ASN A 480 18.39 2.03 5.43
N GLN A 481 19.32 1.12 5.72
CA GLN A 481 19.01 -0.14 6.40
C GLN A 481 19.12 -0.04 7.92
N LYS A 482 19.97 0.84 8.47
CA LYS A 482 20.16 0.99 9.92
C LYS A 482 19.33 2.15 10.46
N GLN A 483 19.48 3.35 9.89
CA GLN A 483 18.67 4.49 10.33
C GLN A 483 17.21 4.40 9.89
N GLY A 484 16.89 3.60 8.86
CA GLY A 484 15.55 3.56 8.29
C GLY A 484 15.14 4.89 7.66
N ARG A 485 16.11 5.66 7.15
CA ARG A 485 15.91 6.97 6.53
C ARG A 485 16.40 6.94 5.09
N ALA A 486 15.76 7.71 4.20
CA ALA A 486 16.20 7.79 2.82
C ALA A 486 17.56 8.51 2.74
N TYR A 487 18.52 7.91 2.05
CA TYR A 487 19.85 8.51 1.90
C TYR A 487 19.77 9.74 1.01
N GLU A 488 20.20 10.88 1.55
CA GLU A 488 20.34 12.13 0.82
C GLU A 488 21.76 12.22 0.24
N TYR A 489 21.88 12.21 -1.09
CA TYR A 489 23.14 12.61 -1.70
C TYR A 489 23.37 14.08 -1.38
N LYS A 490 24.42 14.34 -0.60
CA LYS A 490 24.97 15.70 -0.50
C LYS A 490 25.48 16.09 -1.87
N SER A 491 24.64 16.79 -2.62
CA SER A 491 25.05 17.51 -3.81
C SER A 491 25.36 18.94 -3.40
N ASP A 492 26.46 19.51 -3.88
CA ASP A 492 26.72 20.96 -3.78
C ASP A 492 25.76 21.79 -4.67
N LEU A 493 24.71 21.15 -5.20
CA LEU A 493 23.67 21.78 -6.00
C LEU A 493 22.81 22.68 -5.10
N PRO A 494 22.52 23.92 -5.52
CA PRO A 494 21.63 24.79 -4.78
C PRO A 494 20.20 24.24 -4.75
N GLU A 495 19.53 24.39 -3.62
CA GLU A 495 18.10 24.12 -3.47
C GLU A 495 17.26 25.09 -4.33
N ALA A 496 16.04 24.67 -4.70
CA ALA A 496 15.15 25.46 -5.56
C ALA A 496 14.92 26.88 -5.05
N ASP A 497 14.73 27.05 -3.73
CA ASP A 497 14.50 28.37 -3.12
C ASP A 497 15.74 29.28 -3.26
N LYS A 498 16.94 28.72 -3.09
CA LYS A 498 18.21 29.46 -3.30
C LYS A 498 18.44 29.83 -4.76
N LEU A 499 17.90 29.07 -5.71
CA LEU A 499 17.93 29.42 -7.14
C LEU A 499 16.95 30.54 -7.46
N ALA A 500 15.76 30.52 -6.84
CA ALA A 500 14.76 31.57 -6.99
C ALA A 500 15.27 32.93 -6.48
N GLU A 501 16.01 32.94 -5.37
CA GLU A 501 16.66 34.16 -4.84
C GLU A 501 17.71 34.74 -5.79
N ARG A 502 18.27 33.95 -6.72
CA ARG A 502 19.24 34.41 -7.73
C ARG A 502 18.58 35.01 -8.97
N ALA A 503 17.25 35.07 -9.02
CA ALA A 503 16.55 35.62 -10.16
C ALA A 503 16.73 37.14 -10.24
N GLU A 504 16.98 37.62 -11.46
CA GLU A 504 17.32 39.01 -11.77
C GLU A 504 16.13 39.77 -12.31
N ASP A 505 16.21 41.11 -12.24
CA ASP A 505 15.16 42.00 -12.66
C ASP A 505 15.26 42.30 -14.17
N TYR A 506 14.84 41.34 -14.98
CA TYR A 506 14.55 41.54 -16.41
C TYR A 506 13.22 40.86 -16.77
N PRO A 507 12.44 41.41 -17.72
CA PRO A 507 11.13 40.86 -18.03
C PRO A 507 11.21 39.54 -18.81
N GLU A 508 10.16 38.74 -18.73
CA GLU A 508 9.98 37.57 -19.59
C GLU A 508 9.99 37.98 -21.07
N MET A 509 10.52 37.10 -21.94
CA MET A 509 10.64 37.35 -23.38
C MET A 509 11.45 38.62 -23.72
N TYR A 510 12.50 38.91 -22.95
CA TYR A 510 13.42 40.01 -23.19
C TYR A 510 14.87 39.57 -23.02
N VAL A 511 15.74 39.90 -23.98
CA VAL A 511 17.14 39.46 -23.98
C VAL A 511 18.04 40.53 -23.33
N PRO A 512 18.70 40.22 -22.19
CA PRO A 512 19.67 41.13 -21.57
C PRO A 512 20.91 41.36 -22.46
N MET A 513 21.68 42.41 -22.17
CA MET A 513 22.79 42.86 -23.03
C MET A 513 23.87 41.81 -23.33
N GLY A 514 24.05 40.82 -22.43
CA GLY A 514 24.99 39.72 -22.63
C GLY A 514 24.49 38.61 -23.57
N GLY A 515 23.18 38.54 -23.84
CA GLY A 515 22.55 37.49 -24.64
C GLY A 515 22.59 37.78 -26.14
N ILE A 516 23.32 36.98 -26.90
CA ILE A 516 23.60 37.23 -28.33
C ILE A 516 22.83 36.22 -29.21
N VAL A 517 22.79 34.95 -28.81
CA VAL A 517 22.17 33.85 -29.58
C VAL A 517 20.99 33.29 -28.81
N VAL A 518 19.82 33.17 -29.43
CA VAL A 518 18.64 32.56 -28.77
C VAL A 518 18.38 31.17 -29.30
N THR A 519 18.18 30.20 -28.40
CA THR A 519 17.77 28.84 -28.73
C THR A 519 16.57 28.39 -27.90
N ALA A 520 15.89 27.34 -28.37
CA ALA A 520 14.76 26.76 -27.68
C ALA A 520 14.86 25.23 -27.55
N GLY A 521 14.32 24.71 -26.45
CA GLY A 521 14.10 23.29 -26.22
C GLY A 521 12.60 23.03 -26.05
N VAL A 522 12.08 22.03 -26.75
CA VAL A 522 10.66 21.67 -26.73
C VAL A 522 10.53 20.19 -26.39
N ASP A 523 9.79 19.89 -25.34
CA ASP A 523 9.43 18.54 -24.94
C ASP A 523 7.95 18.28 -25.25
N VAL A 524 7.68 17.15 -25.89
CA VAL A 524 6.36 16.79 -26.43
C VAL A 524 5.72 15.77 -25.51
N GLN A 525 4.67 16.18 -24.80
CA GLN A 525 3.87 15.31 -23.94
C GLN A 525 2.55 14.94 -24.64
N HIS A 526 1.77 14.03 -24.04
CA HIS A 526 0.53 13.55 -24.64
C HIS A 526 -0.56 14.64 -24.74
N ASP A 527 -0.55 15.59 -23.80
CA ASP A 527 -1.60 16.61 -23.62
C ASP A 527 -1.10 18.06 -23.70
N ARG A 528 0.22 18.26 -23.90
CA ARG A 528 0.86 19.59 -23.93
C ARG A 528 2.24 19.59 -24.56
N LEU A 529 2.75 20.79 -24.81
CA LEU A 529 4.14 21.06 -25.22
C LEU A 529 4.83 21.91 -24.15
N ALA A 530 5.90 21.40 -23.54
CA ALA A 530 6.74 22.17 -22.64
C ALA A 530 7.84 22.89 -23.43
N VAL A 531 8.09 24.16 -23.14
CA VAL A 531 9.00 25.00 -23.92
C VAL A 531 9.91 25.80 -22.99
N VAL A 532 11.21 25.73 -23.25
CA VAL A 532 12.23 26.62 -22.70
C VAL A 532 12.86 27.43 -23.83
N MET A 533 13.02 28.73 -23.63
CA MET A 533 13.87 29.59 -24.47
C MET A 533 15.01 30.17 -23.65
N ARG A 534 16.21 30.15 -24.22
CA ARG A 534 17.42 30.61 -23.54
C ARG A 534 18.30 31.43 -24.49
N ALA A 535 18.75 32.58 -24.02
CA ALA A 535 19.78 33.37 -24.68
C ALA A 535 21.17 32.94 -24.21
N TRP A 536 22.15 32.96 -25.11
CA TRP A 536 23.54 32.57 -24.89
C TRP A 536 24.47 33.72 -25.25
N GLY A 537 25.43 33.98 -24.38
CA GLY A 537 26.47 34.98 -24.53
C GLY A 537 27.87 34.36 -24.54
N ARG A 538 28.84 35.23 -24.29
CA ARG A 538 30.28 34.89 -24.24
C ARG A 538 30.52 33.79 -23.22
N GLY A 539 31.35 32.81 -23.57
CA GLY A 539 31.66 31.67 -22.70
C GLY A 539 30.45 30.78 -22.35
N GLU A 540 29.37 30.85 -23.13
CA GLU A 540 28.09 30.17 -22.84
C GLU A 540 27.45 30.57 -21.50
N GLU A 541 27.72 31.79 -21.03
CA GLU A 541 26.82 32.48 -20.09
C GLU A 541 25.42 32.57 -20.70
N SER A 542 24.36 32.41 -19.89
CA SER A 542 23.02 32.22 -20.43
C SER A 542 21.89 32.80 -19.59
N TRP A 543 20.85 33.31 -20.26
CA TRP A 543 19.67 33.92 -19.64
C TRP A 543 18.42 33.17 -20.06
N LEU A 544 17.65 32.67 -19.08
CA LEU A 544 16.33 32.12 -19.33
C LEU A 544 15.42 33.24 -19.86
N LEU A 545 14.76 33.03 -20.99
CA LEU A 545 13.84 34.02 -21.57
C LEU A 545 12.38 33.65 -21.36
N TYR A 546 12.08 32.35 -21.40
CA TYR A 546 10.72 31.83 -21.30
C TYR A 546 10.74 30.40 -20.77
N TRP A 547 9.78 30.11 -19.89
CA TRP A 547 9.41 28.77 -19.46
C TRP A 547 7.90 28.70 -19.41
N GLY A 548 7.32 27.71 -20.09
CA GLY A 548 5.87 27.49 -20.02
C GLY A 548 5.42 26.25 -20.77
N GLU A 549 4.14 25.93 -20.59
CA GLU A 549 3.50 24.76 -21.17
C GLU A 549 2.28 25.17 -21.98
N ILE A 550 2.20 24.69 -23.23
CA ILE A 550 1.09 24.93 -24.15
C ILE A 550 0.20 23.70 -24.13
N TYR A 551 -0.95 23.80 -23.46
CA TYR A 551 -1.91 22.71 -23.33
C TYR A 551 -2.80 22.55 -24.57
N GLY A 552 -3.02 21.31 -25.00
CA GLY A 552 -3.97 20.98 -26.06
C GLY A 552 -3.64 19.68 -26.80
N GLU A 553 -4.36 19.40 -27.89
CA GLU A 553 -4.24 18.15 -28.63
C GLU A 553 -2.98 18.14 -29.51
N VAL A 554 -2.04 17.25 -29.19
CA VAL A 554 -0.70 17.20 -29.81
C VAL A 554 -0.64 16.27 -31.04
N VAL A 555 -1.68 15.46 -31.26
CA VAL A 555 -1.73 14.42 -32.31
C VAL A 555 -2.01 15.01 -33.70
N LEU A 556 -2.69 16.15 -33.78
CA LEU A 556 -3.10 16.77 -35.05
C LEU A 556 -1.99 17.69 -35.58
N PRO A 557 -1.36 17.38 -36.74
CA PRO A 557 -0.34 18.25 -37.31
C PRO A 557 -0.93 19.61 -37.73
N ASP A 558 -0.14 20.67 -37.60
CA ASP A 558 -0.45 22.04 -38.05
C ASP A 558 -1.75 22.65 -37.44
N GLN A 559 -2.20 22.16 -36.28
CA GLN A 559 -3.38 22.66 -35.58
C GLN A 559 -3.12 22.88 -34.10
N GLY A 560 -3.95 23.73 -33.48
CA GLY A 560 -3.97 23.98 -32.04
C GLY A 560 -2.57 24.35 -31.49
N VAL A 561 -2.05 23.47 -30.63
CA VAL A 561 -0.77 23.63 -29.92
C VAL A 561 0.41 23.91 -30.85
N TRP A 562 0.41 23.35 -32.06
CA TRP A 562 1.50 23.53 -33.02
C TRP A 562 1.53 24.94 -33.63
N LEU A 563 0.37 25.57 -33.82
CA LEU A 563 0.28 26.95 -34.30
C LEU A 563 0.72 27.94 -33.22
N ASP A 564 0.38 27.66 -31.96
CA ASP A 564 0.80 28.49 -30.84
C ASP A 564 2.30 28.34 -30.56
N LEU A 565 2.85 27.12 -30.71
CA LEU A 565 4.29 26.90 -30.72
C LEU A 565 4.98 27.67 -31.87
N GLU A 566 4.42 27.65 -33.08
CA GLU A 566 4.95 28.40 -34.23
C GLU A 566 4.99 29.91 -33.94
N LYS A 567 3.90 30.47 -33.41
CA LYS A 567 3.85 31.89 -33.01
C LYS A 567 4.89 32.23 -31.95
N LEU A 568 5.05 31.36 -30.96
CA LEU A 568 5.99 31.56 -29.86
C LEU A 568 7.46 31.51 -30.36
N LEU A 569 7.85 30.44 -31.06
CA LEU A 569 9.22 30.22 -31.54
C LEU A 569 9.69 31.30 -32.53
N PHE A 570 8.80 31.81 -33.38
CA PHE A 570 9.15 32.77 -34.43
C PHE A 570 8.81 34.22 -34.08
N ALA A 571 8.36 34.49 -32.85
CA ALA A 571 8.18 35.84 -32.34
C ALA A 571 9.51 36.61 -32.34
N ALA A 572 9.43 37.91 -32.61
CA ALA A 572 10.57 38.81 -32.48
C ALA A 572 10.76 39.16 -31.00
N ILE A 573 11.93 38.86 -30.44
CA ILE A 573 12.24 39.03 -29.03
C ILE A 573 13.05 40.32 -28.85
N PRO A 574 12.58 41.30 -28.06
CA PRO A 574 13.32 42.54 -27.81
C PRO A 574 14.64 42.25 -27.07
N HIS A 575 15.70 42.95 -27.47
CA HIS A 575 17.02 42.91 -26.85
C HIS A 575 17.35 44.25 -26.20
N ALA A 576 18.16 44.24 -25.14
CA ALA A 576 18.51 45.43 -24.37
C ALA A 576 19.23 46.55 -25.15
N CYS A 577 19.82 46.25 -26.30
CA CYS A 577 20.39 47.25 -27.20
C CYS A 577 19.37 47.89 -28.18
N GLY A 578 18.09 47.49 -28.11
CA GLY A 578 17.02 47.95 -28.99
C GLY A 578 16.79 47.07 -30.23
N ALA A 579 17.64 46.08 -30.48
CA ALA A 579 17.48 45.12 -31.58
C ALA A 579 16.35 44.10 -31.29
N LYS A 580 15.90 43.40 -32.33
CA LYS A 580 14.95 42.29 -32.24
C LYS A 580 15.63 40.99 -32.65
N LEU A 581 15.76 40.06 -31.72
CA LEU A 581 16.33 38.73 -31.97
C LEU A 581 15.24 37.72 -32.30
N LYS A 582 15.64 36.59 -32.88
CA LYS A 582 14.79 35.44 -33.16
C LYS A 582 15.48 34.17 -32.67
N VAL A 583 14.68 33.13 -32.40
CA VAL A 583 15.22 31.81 -32.10
C VAL A 583 15.95 31.27 -33.35
N LEU A 584 17.24 30.97 -33.22
CA LEU A 584 18.08 30.50 -34.33
C LEU A 584 18.09 28.98 -34.48
N ALA A 585 17.92 28.26 -33.36
CA ALA A 585 17.87 26.80 -33.34
C ALA A 585 16.88 26.32 -32.27
N THR A 586 16.09 25.31 -32.63
CA THR A 586 15.15 24.65 -31.71
C THR A 586 15.38 23.14 -31.75
N SER A 587 15.47 22.51 -30.59
CA SER A 587 15.49 21.04 -30.49
C SER A 587 14.15 20.56 -29.95
N LEU A 588 13.46 19.72 -30.71
CA LEU A 588 12.12 19.23 -30.41
C LEU A 588 12.12 17.72 -30.22
N ASP A 589 11.71 17.24 -29.04
CA ASP A 589 11.71 15.80 -28.77
C ASP A 589 10.64 15.06 -29.57
N THR A 590 11.09 14.01 -30.25
CA THR A 590 10.25 13.15 -31.09
C THR A 590 10.22 11.72 -30.55
N SER A 591 10.62 11.52 -29.30
CA SER A 591 10.84 10.20 -28.72
C SER A 591 9.57 9.58 -28.11
N ASP A 592 8.58 10.39 -27.73
CA ASP A 592 7.35 9.91 -27.10
C ASP A 592 6.39 9.23 -28.10
N GLY A 593 6.03 7.98 -27.80
CA GLY A 593 4.85 7.26 -28.32
C GLY A 593 4.67 7.07 -29.84
N THR A 594 3.97 6.01 -30.22
CA THR A 594 3.62 5.72 -31.62
C THR A 594 2.65 6.75 -32.24
N ILE A 595 1.98 7.56 -31.41
CA ILE A 595 0.81 8.39 -31.76
C ILE A 595 1.18 9.85 -32.07
N THR A 596 1.97 10.53 -31.23
CA THR A 596 2.31 11.98 -31.37
C THR A 596 3.48 12.24 -32.33
N GLN A 597 4.27 11.21 -32.66
CA GLN A 597 5.44 11.32 -33.53
C GLN A 597 5.18 11.91 -34.92
N ASP A 598 4.03 11.62 -35.54
CA ASP A 598 3.76 12.09 -36.91
C ASP A 598 3.61 13.61 -36.97
N ALA A 599 2.90 14.21 -36.00
CA ALA A 599 2.72 15.65 -35.91
C ALA A 599 4.05 16.37 -35.60
N ALA A 600 4.83 15.82 -34.67
CA ALA A 600 6.15 16.35 -34.34
C ALA A 600 7.13 16.31 -35.53
N TYR A 601 7.14 15.22 -36.31
CA TYR A 601 7.94 15.13 -37.53
C TYR A 601 7.43 16.08 -38.62
N ALA A 602 6.12 16.23 -38.80
CA ALA A 602 5.56 17.17 -39.76
C ALA A 602 5.99 18.62 -39.45
N PHE A 603 5.91 19.03 -38.18
CA PHE A 603 6.36 20.35 -37.72
C PHE A 603 7.87 20.56 -37.95
N CYS A 604 8.69 19.59 -37.55
CA CYS A 604 10.15 19.66 -37.77
C CYS A 604 10.49 19.74 -39.26
N ARG A 605 9.77 19.02 -40.12
CA ARG A 605 9.99 19.03 -41.57
C ARG A 605 9.61 20.38 -42.19
N LYS A 606 8.48 20.96 -41.78
CA LYS A 606 8.02 22.28 -42.23
C LYS A 606 9.01 23.39 -41.86
N HIS A 607 9.57 23.33 -40.65
CA HIS A 607 10.44 24.39 -40.10
C HIS A 607 11.94 24.04 -40.09
N GLN A 608 12.36 23.02 -40.86
CA GLN A 608 13.76 22.59 -40.90
C GLN A 608 14.72 23.70 -41.35
N ARG A 609 14.29 24.54 -42.30
CA ARG A 609 15.06 25.70 -42.78
C ARG A 609 15.12 26.85 -41.76
N SER A 610 14.22 26.85 -40.78
CA SER A 610 14.17 27.80 -39.68
C SER A 610 14.92 27.31 -38.44
N GLY A 611 15.72 26.23 -38.56
CA GLY A 611 16.57 25.74 -37.47
C GLY A 611 15.88 24.78 -36.49
N VAL A 612 14.68 24.28 -36.80
CA VAL A 612 14.01 23.26 -35.97
C VAL A 612 14.57 21.87 -36.26
N MET A 613 15.02 21.18 -35.22
CA MET A 613 15.62 19.85 -35.28
C MET A 613 14.77 18.83 -34.53
N ALA A 614 14.45 17.73 -35.21
CA ALA A 614 13.89 16.55 -34.55
C ALA A 614 15.00 15.86 -33.74
N ILE A 615 14.79 15.69 -32.44
CA ILE A 615 15.76 15.03 -31.56
C ILE A 615 15.16 13.77 -30.93
N LYS A 616 16.04 12.94 -30.40
CA LYS A 616 15.71 11.78 -29.57
C LYS A 616 16.80 11.59 -28.52
N GLY A 617 16.41 11.44 -27.26
CA GLY A 617 17.34 11.09 -26.19
C GLY A 617 18.08 9.77 -26.47
N ALA A 618 19.37 9.70 -26.16
CA ALA A 618 20.11 8.45 -26.26
C ALA A 618 19.46 7.36 -25.38
N SER A 619 19.11 6.21 -25.97
CA SER A 619 18.48 5.12 -25.24
C SER A 619 19.49 4.41 -24.33
N GLU A 620 19.25 4.39 -23.02
CA GLU A 620 20.04 3.59 -22.08
C GLU A 620 19.83 2.07 -22.24
N ARG A 621 18.87 1.65 -23.09
CA ARG A 621 18.58 0.23 -23.38
C ARG A 621 19.72 -0.50 -24.10
N GLY A 622 20.67 0.23 -24.69
CA GLY A 622 21.78 -0.34 -25.46
C GLY A 622 22.86 -0.99 -24.60
N ASN A 623 23.03 -0.53 -23.36
CA ASN A 623 23.89 -1.15 -22.36
C ASN A 623 25.31 -1.46 -22.89
N THR A 624 25.87 -0.57 -23.72
CA THR A 624 27.27 -0.56 -24.10
C THR A 624 27.99 0.61 -23.46
N ARG A 625 29.31 0.50 -23.30
CA ARG A 625 30.24 1.52 -22.79
C ARG A 625 30.19 2.86 -23.55
N ASP A 626 29.42 2.94 -24.63
CA ASP A 626 29.29 4.08 -25.53
C ASP A 626 28.20 5.09 -25.12
N ASP A 627 27.25 4.71 -24.25
CA ASP A 627 26.15 5.61 -23.87
C ASP A 627 26.62 6.77 -22.96
N GLU A 628 27.69 6.59 -22.17
CA GLU A 628 28.35 7.66 -21.39
C GLU A 628 29.21 8.59 -22.26
N ARG A 629 29.62 8.12 -23.44
CA ARG A 629 30.50 8.86 -24.38
C ARG A 629 29.72 9.64 -25.42
N ARG A 630 28.38 9.57 -25.42
CA ARG A 630 27.58 10.35 -26.36
C ARG A 630 27.70 11.82 -25.98
N GLU A 631 28.36 12.57 -26.85
CA GLU A 631 28.46 14.00 -26.74
C GLU A 631 27.08 14.65 -26.83
N ILE A 632 26.96 15.84 -26.22
CA ILE A 632 25.71 16.59 -26.15
C ILE A 632 25.09 16.69 -27.54
N PHE A 633 25.88 17.13 -28.52
CA PHE A 633 25.51 17.22 -29.92
C PHE A 633 26.35 16.25 -30.75
N SER A 634 25.69 15.43 -31.57
CA SER A 634 26.33 14.56 -32.56
C SER A 634 25.57 14.63 -33.88
N ALA A 635 26.27 14.97 -34.96
CA ALA A 635 25.66 15.02 -36.29
C ALA A 635 25.21 13.60 -36.71
N PRO A 636 24.02 13.45 -37.35
CA PRO A 636 23.55 12.16 -37.84
C PRO A 636 24.53 11.57 -38.85
N ARG A 637 24.90 10.29 -38.69
CA ARG A 637 25.86 9.63 -39.59
C ARG A 637 25.34 9.64 -41.04
N GLN A 638 26.19 10.03 -41.99
CA GLN A 638 25.92 9.90 -43.42
C GLN A 638 26.26 8.48 -43.90
N GLY A 639 25.23 7.68 -44.15
CA GLY A 639 25.31 6.44 -44.94
C GLY A 639 25.81 5.20 -44.20
N VAL A 640 24.88 4.36 -43.74
CA VAL A 640 24.99 2.88 -43.67
C VAL A 640 23.56 2.34 -43.75
N ASP A 641 23.31 1.42 -44.69
CA ASP A 641 22.08 0.65 -44.98
C ASP A 641 20.76 1.06 -44.29
N THR A 642 19.88 1.64 -45.09
CA THR A 642 18.45 1.88 -44.78
C THR A 642 17.61 0.61 -44.89
N ASP A 643 18.05 -0.50 -44.30
CA ASP A 643 17.27 -1.76 -44.26
C ASP A 643 16.35 -1.86 -43.01
N LYS A 644 16.13 -0.71 -42.36
CA LYS A 644 15.04 -0.53 -41.39
C LYS A 644 14.34 0.78 -41.71
N GLU A 645 13.15 0.70 -42.30
CA GLU A 645 12.25 1.83 -42.51
C GLU A 645 11.87 2.48 -41.17
N GLN A 646 12.67 3.40 -40.68
CA GLN A 646 12.34 4.19 -39.49
C GLN A 646 11.25 5.20 -39.83
N LYS A 647 10.31 5.45 -38.92
CA LYS A 647 9.16 6.36 -39.11
C LYS A 647 9.59 7.76 -39.58
N ALA A 648 10.69 8.29 -39.05
CA ALA A 648 11.28 9.57 -39.44
C ALA A 648 11.71 9.62 -40.93
N SER A 649 12.13 8.50 -41.51
CA SER A 649 12.54 8.41 -42.92
C SER A 649 11.38 8.69 -43.87
N LYS A 650 10.13 8.41 -43.47
CA LYS A 650 8.91 8.76 -44.25
C LYS A 650 8.75 10.27 -44.44
N TYR A 651 9.24 11.06 -43.48
CA TYR A 651 9.21 12.52 -43.52
C TYR A 651 10.53 13.13 -44.04
N GLY A 652 11.47 12.29 -44.49
CA GLY A 652 12.80 12.73 -44.92
C GLY A 652 13.65 13.34 -43.80
N LEU A 653 13.36 12.98 -42.55
CA LEU A 653 14.06 13.47 -41.35
C LEU A 653 15.01 12.40 -40.79
N ARG A 654 16.08 12.86 -40.14
CA ARG A 654 17.01 12.04 -39.37
C ARG A 654 17.09 12.62 -37.96
N PRO A 655 16.50 11.96 -36.95
CA PRO A 655 16.54 12.48 -35.58
C PRO A 655 17.97 12.58 -35.07
N TYR A 656 18.30 13.71 -34.42
CA TYR A 656 19.57 13.88 -33.73
C TYR A 656 19.53 13.12 -32.41
N ILE A 657 20.59 12.38 -32.11
CA ILE A 657 20.67 11.65 -30.85
C ILE A 657 21.39 12.49 -29.81
N VAL A 658 20.68 12.86 -28.75
CA VAL A 658 21.17 13.77 -27.71
C VAL A 658 21.84 12.99 -26.58
N GLY A 659 23.06 13.39 -26.22
CA GLY A 659 23.76 12.93 -25.02
C GLY A 659 23.20 13.58 -23.75
N THR A 660 21.99 13.20 -23.35
CA THR A 660 21.25 13.83 -22.23
C THR A 660 22.02 13.79 -20.91
N SER A 661 22.67 12.67 -20.57
CA SER A 661 23.49 12.57 -19.36
C SER A 661 24.67 13.55 -19.37
N ARG A 662 25.37 13.71 -20.50
CA ARG A 662 26.50 14.64 -20.63
C ARG A 662 26.05 16.09 -20.52
N ALA A 663 24.88 16.39 -21.06
CA ALA A 663 24.27 17.71 -20.97
C ALA A 663 23.91 18.04 -19.51
N LYS A 664 23.19 17.14 -18.83
CA LYS A 664 22.81 17.28 -17.42
C LYS A 664 24.03 17.42 -16.52
N ASP A 665 25.08 16.63 -16.73
CA ASP A 665 26.36 16.78 -16.02
C ASP A 665 26.95 18.19 -16.20
N LEU A 666 26.94 18.71 -17.43
CA LEU A 666 27.50 20.04 -17.70
C LEU A 666 26.68 21.16 -17.06
N TRP A 667 25.36 21.19 -17.25
CA TRP A 667 24.56 22.33 -16.81
C TRP A 667 24.06 22.20 -15.36
N ILE A 668 23.68 21.00 -14.90
CA ILE A 668 23.24 20.79 -13.52
C ILE A 668 24.44 20.81 -12.58
N GLU A 669 25.45 19.95 -12.77
CA GLU A 669 26.61 19.91 -11.85
C GLU A 669 27.63 21.02 -12.13
N GLY A 670 27.84 21.39 -13.39
CA GLY A 670 28.88 22.35 -13.77
C GLY A 670 28.48 23.82 -13.77
N ARG A 671 27.22 24.16 -14.06
CA ARG A 671 26.79 25.57 -14.30
C ARG A 671 25.81 26.09 -13.27
N LEU A 672 24.84 25.29 -12.87
CA LEU A 672 23.80 25.67 -11.91
C LEU A 672 24.38 26.15 -10.56
N PRO A 673 25.49 25.60 -10.03
CA PRO A 673 26.08 26.07 -8.78
C PRO A 673 26.71 27.47 -8.89
N LEU A 674 27.15 27.89 -10.08
CA LEU A 674 27.91 29.14 -10.28
C LEU A 674 27.14 30.37 -9.80
N THR A 675 27.87 31.33 -9.21
CA THR A 675 27.37 32.61 -8.68
C THR A 675 28.11 33.80 -9.32
N GLY A 676 27.58 35.04 -9.22
CA GLY A 676 28.12 36.23 -9.93
C GLY A 676 27.82 36.30 -11.44
N ASP A 677 28.75 36.82 -12.22
CA ASP A 677 28.66 36.88 -13.68
C ASP A 677 29.86 36.14 -14.28
N GLY A 678 29.71 35.61 -15.50
CA GLY A 678 30.82 35.03 -16.26
C GLY A 678 30.52 33.70 -16.97
N PRO A 679 31.57 33.08 -17.55
CA PRO A 679 31.43 31.92 -18.43
C PRO A 679 30.64 30.76 -17.81
N GLY A 680 29.63 30.29 -18.54
CA GLY A 680 28.78 29.18 -18.12
C GLY A 680 27.74 29.51 -17.07
N ARG A 681 27.66 30.75 -16.56
CA ARG A 681 26.63 31.13 -15.58
C ARG A 681 25.23 31.06 -16.20
N MET A 682 24.25 30.64 -15.40
CA MET A 682 22.83 30.62 -15.74
C MET A 682 22.09 31.69 -14.94
N HIS A 683 21.39 32.58 -15.65
CA HIS A 683 20.58 33.67 -15.12
C HIS A 683 19.09 33.37 -15.35
N PHE A 684 18.24 33.89 -14.47
CA PHE A 684 16.79 33.67 -14.47
C PHE A 684 16.07 35.00 -14.27
N TYR A 685 14.89 35.19 -14.86
CA TYR A 685 14.08 36.38 -14.61
C TYR A 685 13.21 36.20 -13.36
N LYS A 686 13.00 37.29 -12.62
CA LYS A 686 12.30 37.29 -11.33
C LYS A 686 10.86 36.78 -11.38
N THR A 687 10.17 36.98 -12.51
CA THR A 687 8.76 36.59 -12.67
C THR A 687 8.57 35.18 -13.22
N VAL A 688 9.63 34.35 -13.28
CA VAL A 688 9.52 32.97 -13.75
C VAL A 688 8.52 32.18 -12.91
N ARG A 689 7.75 31.31 -13.57
CA ARG A 689 6.77 30.44 -12.92
C ARG A 689 7.46 29.64 -11.79
N PRO A 690 6.95 29.66 -10.54
CA PRO A 690 7.65 29.09 -9.38
C PRO A 690 7.98 27.58 -9.47
N ASP A 691 7.22 26.83 -10.27
CA ASP A 691 7.45 25.40 -10.50
C ASP A 691 8.74 25.13 -11.27
N TYR A 692 9.25 26.10 -12.05
CA TYR A 692 10.46 25.96 -12.86
C TYR A 692 11.65 25.47 -12.03
N PHE A 693 11.91 26.11 -10.87
CA PHE A 693 13.03 25.76 -10.01
C PHE A 693 12.89 24.36 -9.41
N ARG A 694 11.66 23.92 -9.13
CA ARG A 694 11.39 22.54 -8.69
C ARG A 694 11.65 21.56 -9.84
N GLN A 695 11.20 21.86 -11.05
CA GLN A 695 11.38 21.00 -12.21
C GLN A 695 12.84 20.84 -12.65
N ILE A 696 13.65 21.91 -12.62
CA ILE A 696 15.09 21.83 -12.98
C ILE A 696 15.94 21.17 -11.88
N THR A 697 15.40 21.04 -10.67
CA THR A 697 16.01 20.31 -9.54
C THR A 697 15.30 18.97 -9.26
N ALA A 698 14.43 18.53 -10.17
CA ALA A 698 13.62 17.32 -10.02
C ALA A 698 14.41 16.03 -10.28
N GLU A 699 15.66 16.10 -10.69
CA GLU A 699 16.51 14.93 -10.90
C GLU A 699 17.72 14.93 -9.95
N VAL A 700 18.13 13.74 -9.54
CA VAL A 700 19.32 13.51 -8.72
C VAL A 700 20.24 12.51 -9.40
N LYS A 701 21.55 12.78 -9.38
CA LYS A 701 22.55 11.88 -9.92
C LYS A 701 22.91 10.80 -8.89
N ALA A 702 22.41 9.59 -9.10
CA ALA A 702 22.56 8.49 -8.15
C ALA A 702 23.00 7.18 -8.83
N PRO A 703 23.67 6.25 -8.12
CA PRO A 703 24.03 4.93 -8.63
C PRO A 703 22.83 4.23 -9.28
N SER A 704 23.05 3.66 -10.46
CA SER A 704 22.03 2.94 -11.22
C SER A 704 21.55 1.73 -10.44
N ARG A 705 20.22 1.58 -10.36
CA ARG A 705 19.55 0.39 -9.79
C ARG A 705 20.02 -0.94 -10.43
N ARG A 706 20.49 -0.92 -11.69
CA ARG A 706 21.01 -2.10 -12.42
C ARG A 706 22.53 -2.24 -12.36
N HIS A 707 23.26 -1.13 -12.39
CA HIS A 707 24.72 -1.10 -12.43
C HIS A 707 25.23 -0.18 -11.33
N HIS A 708 25.35 -0.71 -10.11
CA HIS A 708 25.72 0.04 -8.90
C HIS A 708 27.06 0.81 -9.01
N TYR A 709 27.94 0.44 -9.95
CA TYR A 709 29.21 1.14 -10.21
C TYR A 709 29.04 2.43 -11.06
N ARG A 710 27.87 2.66 -11.65
CA ARG A 710 27.60 3.79 -12.55
C ARG A 710 26.56 4.70 -11.93
N LYS A 711 26.78 6.02 -11.94
CA LYS A 711 25.75 7.00 -11.58
C LYS A 711 24.93 7.37 -12.81
N VAL A 712 23.62 7.48 -12.63
CA VAL A 712 22.64 7.90 -13.64
C VAL A 712 21.73 8.96 -13.03
N TRP A 713 21.22 9.86 -13.88
CA TRP A 713 20.22 10.83 -13.47
C TRP A 713 18.88 10.12 -13.24
N GLN A 714 18.34 10.25 -12.03
CA GLN A 714 17.09 9.63 -11.62
C GLN A 714 16.11 10.73 -11.23
N LYS A 715 14.91 10.65 -11.79
CA LYS A 715 13.80 11.56 -11.47
C LYS A 715 13.33 11.34 -10.03
N LYS A 716 13.08 12.43 -9.30
CA LYS A 716 12.44 12.41 -7.99
C LYS A 716 10.97 11.99 -8.14
N ALA A 717 10.52 11.09 -7.28
CA ALA A 717 9.15 10.62 -7.24
C ALA A 717 8.19 11.78 -6.97
N GLY A 718 7.10 11.86 -7.75
CA GLY A 718 6.05 12.86 -7.57
C GLY A 718 6.32 14.25 -8.18
N GLU A 719 7.54 14.53 -8.64
CA GLU A 719 7.89 15.83 -9.22
C GLU A 719 7.94 15.76 -10.77
N PRO A 720 7.31 16.69 -11.51
CA PRO A 720 7.50 16.84 -12.96
C PRO A 720 8.96 17.21 -13.30
N ASN A 721 9.47 16.83 -14.48
CA ASN A 721 10.88 17.06 -14.89
C ASN A 721 11.02 17.65 -16.30
N GLU A 722 9.92 18.09 -16.90
CA GLU A 722 9.85 18.61 -18.27
C GLU A 722 10.77 19.82 -18.46
N GLY A 723 10.90 20.68 -17.43
CA GLY A 723 11.85 21.79 -17.42
C GLY A 723 13.32 21.36 -17.54
N THR A 724 13.70 20.26 -16.88
CA THR A 724 15.07 19.69 -16.96
C THR A 724 15.39 19.21 -18.37
N ASP A 725 14.43 18.53 -19.01
CA ASP A 725 14.61 18.00 -20.36
C ASP A 725 14.61 19.14 -21.40
N CYS A 726 13.73 20.13 -21.28
CA CYS A 726 13.71 21.31 -22.14
C CYS A 726 15.02 22.12 -22.06
N GLU A 727 15.60 22.32 -20.87
CA GLU A 727 16.92 22.96 -20.71
C GLU A 727 18.04 22.17 -21.41
N THR A 728 18.00 20.85 -21.28
CA THR A 728 18.93 19.95 -21.97
C THR A 728 18.82 20.09 -23.49
N TYR A 729 17.60 20.28 -24.01
CA TYR A 729 17.35 20.45 -25.45
C TYR A 729 17.69 21.85 -25.95
N ALA A 730 17.48 22.89 -25.15
CA ALA A 730 17.93 24.25 -25.45
C ALA A 730 19.47 24.31 -25.54
N LEU A 731 20.17 23.61 -24.65
CA LEU A 731 21.63 23.44 -24.70
C LEU A 731 22.07 22.63 -25.93
N HIS A 732 21.36 21.55 -26.28
CA HIS A 732 21.63 20.83 -27.54
C HIS A 732 21.49 21.74 -28.76
N ALA A 733 20.45 22.58 -28.81
CA ALA A 733 20.25 23.56 -29.86
C ALA A 733 21.40 24.57 -29.92
N ALA A 734 21.90 25.05 -28.77
CA ALA A 734 23.08 25.92 -28.71
C ALA A 734 24.34 25.23 -29.26
N ARG A 735 24.57 23.97 -28.88
CA ARG A 735 25.70 23.17 -29.36
C ARG A 735 25.65 22.91 -30.87
N SER A 736 24.45 22.87 -31.47
CA SER A 736 24.32 22.80 -32.93
C SER A 736 24.84 24.05 -33.66
N LEU A 737 24.74 25.22 -33.02
CA LEU A 737 25.29 26.49 -33.48
C LEU A 737 26.76 26.69 -33.10
N LYS A 738 27.38 25.66 -32.49
CA LYS A 738 28.78 25.66 -32.05
C LYS A 738 29.13 26.77 -31.06
N THR A 739 28.17 27.21 -30.24
CA THR A 739 28.38 28.25 -29.20
C THR A 739 29.62 28.00 -28.33
N HIS A 740 29.87 26.75 -27.96
CA HIS A 740 31.05 26.30 -27.21
C HIS A 740 32.41 26.40 -27.91
N LEU A 741 32.45 26.62 -29.23
CA LEU A 741 33.68 26.77 -30.02
C LEU A 741 33.90 28.22 -30.45
N LEU A 742 32.90 29.09 -30.30
CA LEU A 742 32.98 30.50 -30.67
C LEU A 742 34.02 31.20 -29.80
N GLN A 743 34.98 31.85 -30.45
CA GLN A 743 36.00 32.67 -29.80
C GLN A 743 35.46 34.08 -29.56
N GLU A 744 36.17 34.87 -28.76
CA GLU A 744 35.77 36.26 -28.46
C GLU A 744 35.56 37.11 -29.72
N GLN A 745 36.36 36.87 -30.77
CA GLN A 745 36.21 37.56 -32.06
C GLN A 745 34.88 37.22 -32.75
N ASP A 746 34.45 35.96 -32.67
CA ASP A 746 33.17 35.53 -33.26
C ASP A 746 31.99 36.12 -32.49
N TRP A 747 32.06 36.12 -31.15
CA TRP A 747 31.05 36.74 -30.30
C TRP A 747 30.97 38.25 -30.52
N ALA A 748 32.11 38.93 -30.64
CA ALA A 748 32.16 40.35 -30.95
C ALA A 748 31.57 40.67 -32.32
N ALA A 749 31.77 39.80 -33.33
CA ALA A 749 31.17 39.96 -34.64
C ALA A 749 29.65 39.81 -34.60
N LEU A 750 29.13 38.82 -33.87
CA LEU A 750 27.68 38.63 -33.68
C LEU A 750 27.05 39.79 -32.91
N ASP A 751 27.69 40.24 -31.83
CA ASP A 751 27.25 41.41 -31.04
C ASP A 751 27.23 42.69 -31.91
N ALA A 752 28.27 42.90 -32.74
CA ALA A 752 28.32 44.02 -33.68
C ALA A 752 27.20 43.97 -34.73
N GLN A 753 26.86 42.78 -35.25
CA GLN A 753 25.74 42.60 -36.18
C GLN A 753 24.40 42.97 -35.54
N ILE A 754 24.18 42.59 -34.28
CA ILE A 754 22.96 42.91 -33.53
C ILE A 754 22.87 44.43 -33.31
N ARG A 755 23.98 45.08 -32.94
CA ARG A 755 24.02 46.53 -32.67
C ARG A 755 23.90 47.41 -33.90
N GLN A 756 24.24 46.90 -35.09
CA GLN A 756 24.19 47.70 -36.31
C GLN A 756 22.76 48.01 -36.79
N GLY A 757 21.74 47.25 -36.36
CA GLY A 757 20.33 47.46 -36.75
C GLY A 757 20.07 47.31 -38.25
N GLY A 758 18.86 46.94 -38.66
CA GLY A 758 18.50 46.98 -40.07
C GLY A 758 18.47 48.43 -40.57
N LEU A 759 18.96 48.70 -41.79
CA LEU A 759 18.92 50.02 -42.43
C LEU A 759 17.49 50.64 -42.54
N PHE A 760 16.45 49.85 -42.23
CA PHE A 760 15.03 50.20 -42.29
C PHE A 760 14.28 50.00 -40.96
N ASP A 761 14.96 49.68 -39.86
CA ASP A 761 14.33 49.61 -38.55
C ASP A 761 14.10 51.04 -38.05
N GLN A 762 12.85 51.53 -38.10
CA GLN A 762 12.51 52.81 -37.48
C GLN A 762 12.59 52.66 -35.96
N PRO A 763 13.26 53.57 -35.23
CA PRO A 763 13.20 53.58 -33.78
C PRO A 763 11.78 53.90 -33.34
N GLU A 764 11.13 52.98 -32.62
CA GLU A 764 9.94 53.32 -31.85
C GLU A 764 10.34 54.32 -30.76
N PRO A 765 9.51 55.35 -30.49
CA PRO A 765 9.81 56.31 -29.44
C PRO A 765 9.90 55.58 -28.10
N VAL A 766 11.03 55.76 -27.43
CA VAL A 766 11.25 55.38 -26.04
C VAL A 766 10.07 55.92 -25.23
N ARG A 767 9.25 55.02 -24.65
CA ARG A 767 8.27 55.44 -23.65
C ARG A 767 9.06 55.98 -22.46
N PRO A 768 8.85 57.25 -22.04
CA PRO A 768 9.52 57.76 -20.87
C PRO A 768 9.12 56.91 -19.67
N GLU A 769 10.12 56.57 -18.86
CA GLU A 769 9.97 56.00 -17.53
C GLU A 769 8.87 56.79 -16.81
N ALA A 770 7.86 56.07 -16.31
CA ALA A 770 6.81 56.68 -15.51
C ALA A 770 7.46 57.23 -14.23
N GLU A 771 7.71 58.53 -14.21
CA GLU A 771 8.07 59.26 -13.01
C GLU A 771 7.03 58.95 -11.93
N ALA A 772 7.52 58.37 -10.84
CA ALA A 772 6.75 58.13 -9.63
C ALA A 772 6.27 59.49 -9.08
N ASN A 773 4.96 59.74 -9.17
CA ASN A 773 4.35 60.86 -8.46
C ASN A 773 4.06 60.43 -7.02
N PRO A 774 4.64 61.08 -5.99
CA PRO A 774 4.49 60.67 -4.61
C PRO A 774 3.32 61.42 -3.96
N GLU A 775 2.09 61.00 -4.20
CA GLU A 775 0.95 61.52 -3.41
C GLU A 775 -0.33 60.69 -3.60
N THR A 776 -0.47 59.60 -2.83
CA THR A 776 -1.76 59.23 -2.22
C THR A 776 -1.51 58.33 -1.01
N GLN A 777 -1.46 58.94 0.17
CA GLN A 777 -1.60 58.22 1.43
C GLN A 777 -3.07 57.89 1.67
N GLY A 778 -3.35 56.65 2.07
CA GLY A 778 -4.51 56.31 2.88
C GLY A 778 -5.65 55.54 2.21
N ALA A 779 -5.43 54.25 1.92
CA ALA A 779 -6.50 53.26 1.96
C ALA A 779 -5.91 51.88 2.30
N THR A 780 -6.28 51.36 3.47
CA THR A 780 -6.05 49.96 3.90
C THR A 780 -6.62 48.97 2.87
N PRO A 781 -5.93 47.86 2.57
CA PRO A 781 -6.49 46.82 1.72
C PRO A 781 -7.54 46.00 2.49
N GLU A 782 -8.79 46.16 2.06
CA GLU A 782 -9.92 45.31 2.43
C GLU A 782 -9.72 43.91 1.83
N SER A 783 -9.97 42.88 2.63
CA SER A 783 -9.79 41.47 2.24
C SER A 783 -10.76 41.06 1.12
N PRO A 784 -10.35 40.23 0.14
CA PRO A 784 -11.27 39.74 -0.88
C PRO A 784 -12.29 38.75 -0.27
N PRO A 785 -13.55 38.74 -0.75
CA PRO A 785 -14.58 37.84 -0.24
C PRO A 785 -14.29 36.40 -0.67
N PRO A 786 -14.68 35.39 0.14
CA PRO A 786 -14.47 33.99 -0.18
C PRO A 786 -15.36 33.56 -1.37
N VAL A 787 -14.74 32.82 -2.29
CA VAL A 787 -15.41 32.16 -3.43
C VAL A 787 -16.05 30.86 -2.95
N GLU A 788 -17.37 30.75 -3.06
CA GLU A 788 -18.11 29.50 -2.80
C GLU A 788 -17.99 28.51 -3.97
N PRO A 789 -17.89 27.18 -3.70
CA PRO A 789 -17.95 26.16 -4.73
C PRO A 789 -19.40 25.83 -5.17
N PRO A 790 -19.61 25.28 -6.38
CA PRO A 790 -20.94 25.15 -6.98
C PRO A 790 -21.78 24.03 -6.35
N ILE A 791 -23.00 24.37 -5.93
CA ILE A 791 -24.02 23.43 -5.47
C ILE A 791 -24.73 22.80 -6.67
N SER A 792 -24.68 21.47 -6.78
CA SER A 792 -25.57 20.66 -7.61
C SER A 792 -26.96 20.57 -6.96
N ARG A 793 -27.98 20.89 -7.77
CA ARG A 793 -29.40 20.76 -7.41
C ARG A 793 -29.76 19.29 -7.15
N LEU A 794 -30.20 18.97 -5.95
CA LEU A 794 -31.10 17.84 -5.68
C LEU A 794 -32.39 18.40 -5.07
N LEU A 795 -33.50 18.00 -5.69
CA LEU A 795 -34.86 18.40 -5.37
C LEU A 795 -35.25 18.02 -3.94
N ALA A 796 -35.98 18.95 -3.32
CA ALA A 796 -36.59 18.87 -2.00
C ALA A 796 -37.86 18.00 -1.96
N GLY A 797 -38.20 17.62 -0.74
CA GLY A 797 -39.45 17.03 -0.25
C GLY A 797 -39.17 16.36 1.11
N GLU A 798 -38.91 17.14 2.18
CA GLU A 798 -39.87 17.48 3.27
C GLU A 798 -40.35 16.24 4.06
N LEU A 799 -40.26 16.10 5.40
CA LEU A 799 -40.49 16.99 6.55
C LEU A 799 -39.62 16.54 7.77
N PHE A 800 -38.96 17.42 8.55
CA PHE A 800 -39.41 18.09 9.79
C PHE A 800 -39.87 17.11 10.91
N LEU A 801 -39.43 17.10 12.19
CA LEU A 801 -39.00 18.05 13.24
C LEU A 801 -38.17 17.20 14.24
N GLY A 802 -37.15 17.60 15.01
CA GLY A 802 -36.93 18.80 15.81
C GLY A 802 -35.86 18.54 16.90
N ALA A 803 -34.95 19.51 17.04
CA ALA A 803 -34.06 19.91 18.17
C ALA A 803 -33.44 18.84 19.10
N ALA A 804 -32.12 18.62 19.15
CA ALA A 804 -30.99 19.51 19.51
C ALA A 804 -30.91 19.86 21.01
N VAL A 805 -29.83 19.40 21.70
CA VAL A 805 -28.90 20.22 22.51
C VAL A 805 -27.58 19.42 22.70
N GLN A 806 -26.50 19.93 22.11
CA GLN A 806 -25.12 19.74 22.57
C GLN A 806 -24.86 20.69 23.75
N CYS A 807 -24.06 20.28 24.73
CA CYS A 807 -23.09 21.20 25.31
C CYS A 807 -21.89 20.44 25.91
N VAL A 808 -20.73 20.69 25.32
CA VAL A 808 -19.40 20.53 25.90
C VAL A 808 -19.13 21.77 26.77
N CYS A 809 -18.43 21.64 27.91
CA CYS A 809 -17.49 22.66 28.40
C CYS A 809 -16.72 22.18 29.65
N SER A 810 -15.38 22.20 29.54
CA SER A 810 -14.46 22.43 30.67
C SER A 810 -14.53 23.90 31.14
N PRO A 811 -14.12 24.23 32.38
CA PRO A 811 -13.83 25.61 32.76
C PRO A 811 -12.41 25.80 33.32
N ASN A 812 -11.84 26.98 33.04
CA ASN A 812 -10.84 27.61 33.91
C ASN A 812 -10.95 29.15 33.81
N ALA A 813 -10.51 29.82 34.88
CA ALA A 813 -10.43 31.27 35.15
C ALA A 813 -11.62 31.90 35.92
N GLY A 814 -11.28 32.42 37.10
CA GLY A 814 -12.19 33.00 38.08
C GLY A 814 -12.32 34.52 38.04
N ILE A 815 -13.09 35.06 39.00
CA ILE A 815 -12.83 36.25 39.85
C ILE A 815 -14.14 36.61 40.61
N ASN A 816 -13.99 36.78 41.93
CA ASN A 816 -14.78 37.53 42.94
C ASN A 816 -16.21 38.02 42.63
N HIS A 817 -17.17 37.64 43.49
CA HIS A 817 -17.60 38.43 44.67
C HIS A 817 -18.72 37.71 45.43
N GLY A 818 -18.73 37.87 46.76
CA GLY A 818 -19.59 37.11 47.68
C GLY A 818 -21.05 37.55 47.73
N TYR A 819 -21.90 36.69 48.31
CA TYR A 819 -23.05 36.98 49.18
C TYR A 819 -23.72 35.63 49.53
N HIS A 820 -23.71 35.25 50.81
CA HIS A 820 -24.73 34.37 51.44
C HIS A 820 -25.87 35.29 51.97
N PRO A 821 -27.08 34.84 52.38
CA PRO A 821 -27.50 33.49 52.83
C PRO A 821 -28.94 33.05 52.42
N GLY A 822 -29.38 31.86 52.88
CA GLY A 822 -30.80 31.52 53.13
C GLY A 822 -31.29 30.20 52.50
N THR A 823 -31.22 29.04 53.17
CA THR A 823 -32.27 28.41 54.02
C THR A 823 -33.56 27.93 53.32
N SER A 824 -33.73 26.61 53.20
CA SER A 824 -34.93 25.78 53.53
C SER A 824 -34.83 24.40 52.84
N ALA A 825 -34.49 23.31 53.53
CA ALA A 825 -35.36 22.43 54.33
C ALA A 825 -36.25 21.44 53.53
N GLY A 826 -35.68 20.25 53.22
CA GLY A 826 -36.25 18.88 53.21
C GLY A 826 -37.54 18.50 52.44
N PRO A 827 -37.95 17.21 52.42
CA PRO A 827 -37.22 15.97 52.73
C PRO A 827 -37.33 14.86 51.65
N ALA A 828 -36.47 13.85 51.78
CA ALA A 828 -36.55 12.56 51.09
C ALA A 828 -37.66 11.64 51.68
N PRO A 829 -37.98 10.54 50.99
CA PRO A 829 -38.26 9.28 51.66
C PRO A 829 -37.28 8.18 51.22
N SER A 830 -36.60 7.66 52.24
CA SER A 830 -36.09 6.30 52.41
C SER A 830 -37.23 5.27 52.34
N LEU A 831 -37.14 3.96 52.09
CA LEU A 831 -36.24 2.89 52.57
C LEU A 831 -36.86 1.58 52.04
N ALA A 832 -36.05 0.57 51.69
CA ALA A 832 -36.29 -0.83 52.10
C ALA A 832 -35.07 -1.71 51.74
N ARG A 833 -34.44 -2.24 52.79
CA ARG A 833 -33.38 -3.26 52.84
C ARG A 833 -34.00 -4.65 53.05
N CYS A 834 -33.19 -5.68 52.76
CA CYS A 834 -32.92 -6.94 53.49
C CYS A 834 -32.63 -8.06 52.47
N GLU A 835 -31.72 -9.02 52.64
CA GLU A 835 -30.89 -9.46 53.77
C GLU A 835 -29.81 -10.46 53.29
N HIS A 836 -28.81 -10.70 54.14
CA HIS A 836 -27.69 -11.63 53.99
C HIS A 836 -28.01 -13.02 54.57
N GLU A 837 -27.58 -14.09 53.90
CA GLU A 837 -27.11 -15.40 54.44
C GLU A 837 -26.06 -15.91 53.41
N GLY A 838 -24.94 -16.59 53.66
CA GLY A 838 -24.38 -17.36 54.77
C GLY A 838 -23.43 -18.39 54.10
N GLN A 839 -22.14 -18.33 54.41
CA GLN A 839 -21.01 -19.13 53.87
C GLN A 839 -21.12 -20.65 54.12
N PRO A 840 -20.37 -21.56 53.44
CA PRO A 840 -18.94 -21.78 53.81
C PRO A 840 -17.95 -22.24 52.70
N GLU A 841 -16.67 -21.98 53.00
CA GLU A 841 -15.45 -22.43 52.32
C GLU A 841 -15.21 -23.95 52.44
N ALA A 842 -14.64 -24.56 51.38
CA ALA A 842 -13.99 -25.88 51.48
C ALA A 842 -12.86 -26.08 50.44
N LYS A 843 -11.62 -26.02 50.96
CA LYS A 843 -10.41 -26.84 50.67
C LYS A 843 -10.17 -27.39 49.25
N LEU A 844 -9.12 -26.85 48.61
CA LEU A 844 -8.29 -27.51 47.59
C LEU A 844 -7.38 -28.59 48.21
N PRO A 845 -7.08 -29.71 47.53
CA PRO A 845 -5.99 -30.60 47.90
C PRO A 845 -4.75 -30.44 46.99
N ASP A 846 -3.59 -30.36 47.64
CA ASP A 846 -2.25 -30.55 47.07
C ASP A 846 -2.07 -31.89 46.35
N ARG A 847 -1.40 -31.90 45.20
CA ARG A 847 -0.53 -33.01 44.76
C ARG A 847 0.67 -32.54 43.94
N HIS A 848 1.83 -33.00 44.40
CA HIS A 848 3.20 -32.86 43.91
C HIS A 848 3.46 -33.31 42.44
N PRO A 849 4.59 -32.89 41.84
CA PRO A 849 4.99 -33.21 40.47
C PRO A 849 5.73 -34.57 40.38
N PRO A 850 5.78 -35.23 39.21
CA PRO A 850 6.78 -36.27 38.97
C PRO A 850 7.98 -35.73 38.19
N ALA A 851 9.14 -36.15 38.68
CA ALA A 851 10.46 -35.98 38.13
C ALA A 851 10.63 -36.61 36.74
N GLY A 852 11.61 -36.10 36.00
CA GLY A 852 12.03 -36.64 34.72
C GLY A 852 12.66 -38.04 34.80
N VAL A 853 12.63 -38.72 33.66
CA VAL A 853 13.54 -39.82 33.31
C VAL A 853 13.85 -39.69 31.81
N ARG A 854 15.15 -39.44 31.54
CA ARG A 854 15.97 -39.69 30.34
C ARG A 854 15.41 -39.45 28.94
#